data_AF-A0A3A0DQT5-F1
#
_entry.id   AF-A0A3A0DQT5-F1
#
_cell.length_a   1.000
_cell.length_b   1.000
_cell.length_c   1.000
_cell.angle_alpha   90.00
_cell.angle_beta   90.00
_cell.angle_gamma   90.00
#
_symmetry.space_group_name_H-M   'P 1'
#
loop_
_entity.id
_entity.type
_entity.pdbx_description
1 polymer ?
#
loop_
_entity_poly.entity_id
_entity_poly.type
_entity_poly.pdbx_seq_one_letter_code
_entity_poly.pdbx_strand_id
1 'polypeptide(L)'
;MAIAFALCASAAVQGASPDAVERFVAAVPTTVHSFSPDQADQLAALAKQADDWFADATNLPPAATNAQRLAVAERLVAAMSKLDGTRVRALDLRKQFAALPGDTNRQPRLVGYVATLNVIVDLLARANYTSLSALDEVGFELAADPPAFDKLCRTLTDAKNQIGAVALAPLLVERRERTAPQRYLLTPEQQLSLLRLISTATPAEALGDVADLVRAPDVPAFVSVVAAETIRRVGLPQDAMPDGDPTLPKPRITAGELHSILSRLDASSLDDKRAPLFKDLLAWLDLRRKRGIVGEEPLVLEGRAIRPGDWMLMRNPSPYNLFSDLAPGLFTHVGVVAATTPSDGIRRIVVVDLPERGTRLPATPVDTFVKRTLNYAFLRHEEPTVAARMASVASSIVGSPSQFDLNFRIDRVDRLRGKPLAGQTITTYCAGLLWLCAQETGRPRSEFFPIPEKSAGGRTSENLAKLGISIGDDFVSPTGPLFSPRMTVAAWRTPMYLPQREIEQAVFDHFARGLREQELSPSLDQYQSLRLKLAEAAKSNDLLAKALAKANDVSEEMNLVSAAKAAAVVETLDEAAYGASAAYGQAFDAIVVEDDDRPQLTPTQRQAISTARETHADLRQRWLDYRLSSRELRQALVRHYIAQGQRQLDARFFSNKDLGNGR
;
A
#
# COMPACT_ATOMS: atom_id res chain seq x y z
N MET A 1 -4.79 -53.76 13.66
CA MET A 1 -4.49 -54.15 12.28
C MET A 1 -3.64 -53.07 11.66
N ALA A 2 -2.36 -53.39 11.45
CA ALA A 2 -1.39 -52.60 10.69
C ALA A 2 -1.58 -52.86 9.18
N ILE A 3 -0.85 -52.11 8.33
CA ILE A 3 -0.79 -52.09 6.84
C ILE A 3 -1.76 -51.04 6.25
N ALA A 4 -1.39 -49.97 5.52
CA ALA A 4 -0.12 -49.49 4.98
C ALA A 4 -0.18 -47.95 4.84
N PHE A 5 0.73 -47.23 5.50
CA PHE A 5 0.99 -45.81 5.29
C PHE A 5 2.49 -45.67 4.98
N ALA A 6 2.86 -46.03 3.75
CA ALA A 6 4.19 -45.79 3.21
C ALA A 6 4.11 -45.85 1.67
N LEU A 7 4.77 -44.89 1.03
CA LEU A 7 4.95 -44.69 -0.43
C LEU A 7 4.03 -43.63 -1.08
N CYS A 8 4.26 -42.38 -0.68
CA CYS A 8 4.40 -41.24 -1.61
C CYS A 8 5.48 -40.26 -1.07
N ALA A 9 6.59 -40.80 -0.59
CA ALA A 9 7.84 -40.06 -0.42
C ALA A 9 8.77 -40.42 -1.58
N SER A 10 9.43 -39.42 -2.16
CA SER A 10 10.26 -39.44 -3.38
C SER A 10 9.52 -39.26 -4.71
N ALA A 11 8.75 -38.18 -4.81
CA ALA A 11 8.91 -37.33 -5.99
C ALA A 11 9.94 -36.27 -5.61
N ALA A 12 10.97 -36.16 -6.42
CA ALA A 12 12.17 -35.40 -6.14
C ALA A 12 11.88 -33.96 -5.69
N VAL A 13 12.54 -33.54 -4.62
CA VAL A 13 13.04 -32.16 -4.49
C VAL A 13 14.03 -31.97 -5.65
N GLN A 14 13.52 -31.84 -6.87
CA GLN A 14 14.28 -31.27 -7.99
C GLN A 14 14.36 -29.79 -7.67
N GLY A 15 15.47 -29.43 -7.03
CA GLY A 15 15.63 -28.20 -6.30
C GLY A 15 15.33 -26.97 -7.12
N ALA A 16 14.58 -26.05 -6.53
CA ALA A 16 14.83 -24.64 -6.79
C ALA A 16 16.33 -24.42 -6.66
N SER A 17 16.96 -23.99 -7.76
CA SER A 17 18.38 -23.69 -7.75
C SER A 17 18.64 -22.73 -6.58
N PRO A 18 19.59 -23.03 -5.67
CA PRO A 18 20.02 -22.12 -4.61
C PRO A 18 20.38 -20.71 -5.12
N ASP A 19 20.56 -20.60 -6.44
CA ASP A 19 20.93 -19.43 -7.21
C ASP A 19 19.75 -18.60 -7.75
N ALA A 20 18.47 -18.94 -7.52
CA ALA A 20 17.35 -18.21 -8.15
C ALA A 20 17.26 -16.72 -7.73
N VAL A 21 17.36 -16.44 -6.42
CA VAL A 21 17.40 -15.07 -5.90
C VAL A 21 18.67 -14.35 -6.34
N GLU A 22 19.80 -15.05 -6.36
CA GLU A 22 21.08 -14.47 -6.79
C GLU A 22 21.09 -14.10 -8.27
N ARG A 23 20.59 -14.98 -9.14
CA ARG A 23 20.42 -14.69 -10.58
C ARG A 23 19.52 -13.48 -10.81
N PHE A 24 18.42 -13.37 -10.07
CA PHE A 24 17.57 -12.19 -10.13
C PHE A 24 18.35 -10.93 -9.73
N VAL A 25 19.03 -10.95 -8.57
CA VAL A 25 19.80 -9.80 -8.06
C VAL A 25 20.92 -9.40 -9.03
N ALA A 26 21.63 -10.36 -9.60
CA ALA A 26 22.72 -10.13 -10.55
C ALA A 26 22.23 -9.57 -11.90
N ALA A 27 20.99 -9.85 -12.29
CA ALA A 27 20.38 -9.36 -13.52
C ALA A 27 19.81 -7.94 -13.41
N VAL A 28 19.69 -7.37 -12.20
CA VAL A 28 19.22 -5.99 -12.02
C VAL A 28 20.29 -5.01 -12.51
N PRO A 29 19.97 -4.10 -13.45
CA PRO A 29 20.91 -3.11 -13.95
C PRO A 29 21.49 -2.23 -12.85
N THR A 30 22.80 -1.97 -12.92
CA THR A 30 23.53 -1.15 -11.95
C THR A 30 23.89 0.24 -12.48
N THR A 31 23.53 0.55 -13.74
CA THR A 31 23.75 1.87 -14.36
C THR A 31 22.50 2.30 -15.13
N VAL A 32 22.28 3.61 -15.25
CA VAL A 32 21.10 4.16 -15.96
C VAL A 32 21.07 3.82 -17.45
N HIS A 33 22.21 3.51 -18.06
CA HIS A 33 22.30 3.18 -19.49
C HIS A 33 21.86 1.76 -19.81
N SER A 34 21.84 0.88 -18.82
CA SER A 34 21.54 -0.55 -18.96
C SER A 34 20.05 -0.88 -18.79
N PHE A 35 19.20 0.10 -18.49
CA PHE A 35 17.76 -0.12 -18.40
C PHE A 35 17.12 -0.12 -19.79
N SER A 36 16.27 -1.12 -20.05
CA SER A 36 15.42 -1.19 -21.25
C SER A 36 14.13 -1.96 -20.91
N PRO A 37 13.08 -1.82 -21.74
CA PRO A 37 11.87 -2.64 -21.59
C PRO A 37 12.17 -4.15 -21.67
N ASP A 38 12.98 -4.58 -22.64
CA ASP A 38 13.36 -6.00 -22.80
C ASP A 38 14.07 -6.56 -21.56
N GLN A 39 14.93 -5.76 -20.92
CA GLN A 39 15.61 -6.15 -19.69
C GLN A 39 14.60 -6.32 -18.54
N ALA A 40 13.59 -5.45 -18.46
CA ALA A 40 12.53 -5.56 -17.46
C ALA A 40 11.69 -6.84 -17.65
N ASP A 41 11.40 -7.23 -18.90
CA ASP A 41 10.69 -8.47 -19.22
C ASP A 41 11.51 -9.71 -18.84
N GLN A 42 12.81 -9.72 -19.15
CA GLN A 42 13.72 -10.79 -18.71
C GLN A 42 13.77 -10.89 -17.19
N LEU A 43 13.84 -9.74 -16.52
CA LEU A 43 13.85 -9.68 -15.06
C LEU A 43 12.53 -10.17 -14.45
N ALA A 44 11.38 -9.92 -15.08
CA ALA A 44 10.08 -10.45 -14.65
C ALA A 44 10.06 -12.00 -14.69
N ALA A 45 10.68 -12.61 -15.71
CA ALA A 45 10.82 -14.06 -15.78
C ALA A 45 11.73 -14.63 -14.67
N LEU A 46 12.82 -13.93 -14.33
CA LEU A 46 13.68 -14.29 -13.20
C LEU A 46 12.97 -14.07 -11.85
N ALA A 47 12.15 -13.02 -11.73
CA ALA A 47 11.36 -12.75 -10.53
C ALA A 47 10.41 -13.90 -10.23
N LYS A 48 9.77 -14.48 -11.25
CA LYS A 48 8.93 -15.67 -11.07
C LYS A 48 9.73 -16.84 -10.50
N GLN A 49 10.94 -17.09 -11.00
CA GLN A 49 11.80 -18.16 -10.49
C GLN A 49 12.23 -17.91 -9.04
N ALA A 50 12.53 -16.65 -8.67
CA ALA A 50 12.83 -16.27 -7.29
C ALA A 50 11.62 -16.42 -6.37
N ASP A 51 10.42 -16.07 -6.84
CA ASP A 51 9.17 -16.25 -6.10
C ASP A 51 8.86 -17.75 -5.87
N ASP A 52 9.07 -18.60 -6.87
CA ASP A 52 8.96 -20.06 -6.73
C ASP A 52 9.99 -20.61 -5.72
N TRP A 53 11.22 -20.08 -5.72
CA TRP A 53 12.23 -20.42 -4.70
C TRP A 53 11.78 -20.08 -3.28
N PHE A 54 11.10 -18.95 -3.04
CA PHE A 54 10.59 -18.62 -1.70
C PHE A 54 9.56 -19.64 -1.22
N ALA A 55 8.70 -20.15 -2.10
CA ALA A 55 7.75 -21.20 -1.74
C ALA A 55 8.50 -22.48 -1.31
N ASP A 56 9.47 -22.91 -2.12
CA ASP A 56 10.24 -24.11 -1.83
C ASP A 56 11.10 -23.97 -0.56
N ALA A 57 11.66 -22.78 -0.32
CA ALA A 57 12.51 -22.50 0.83
C ALA A 57 11.77 -22.59 2.18
N THR A 58 10.44 -22.41 2.15
CA THR A 58 9.55 -22.49 3.33
C THR A 58 9.06 -23.91 3.64
N ASN A 59 9.25 -24.88 2.73
CA ASN A 59 8.77 -26.23 2.94
C ASN A 59 9.55 -26.92 4.08
N LEU A 60 8.83 -27.26 5.14
CA LEU A 60 9.33 -28.05 6.26
C LEU A 60 8.63 -29.41 6.31
N PRO A 61 9.35 -30.51 6.59
CA PRO A 61 8.69 -31.78 6.87
C PRO A 61 7.90 -31.69 8.18
N PRO A 62 6.80 -32.45 8.36
CA PRO A 62 6.01 -32.43 9.60
C PRO A 62 6.81 -32.72 10.88
N ALA A 63 7.89 -33.50 10.77
CA ALA A 63 8.81 -33.82 11.86
C ALA A 63 10.10 -32.97 11.85
N ALA A 64 10.02 -31.72 11.36
CA ALA A 64 11.16 -30.82 11.39
C ALA A 64 11.72 -30.66 12.82
N THR A 65 13.02 -30.45 12.92
CA THR A 65 13.72 -30.11 14.17
C THR A 65 13.76 -28.60 14.37
N ASN A 66 13.99 -28.13 15.60
CA ASN A 66 14.16 -26.70 15.88
C ASN A 66 15.32 -26.09 15.08
N ALA A 67 16.40 -26.85 14.85
CA ALA A 67 17.51 -26.45 14.00
C ALA A 67 17.10 -26.23 12.54
N GLN A 68 16.25 -27.11 11.98
CA GLN A 68 15.72 -26.95 10.62
C GLN A 68 14.78 -25.74 10.51
N ARG A 69 13.92 -25.51 11.50
CA ARG A 69 13.05 -24.31 11.56
C ARG A 69 13.85 -23.02 11.59
N LEU A 70 14.88 -22.96 12.45
CA LEU A 70 15.80 -21.82 12.50
C LEU A 70 16.54 -21.60 11.17
N ALA A 71 17.00 -22.68 10.53
CA ALA A 71 17.66 -22.59 9.23
C ALA A 71 16.73 -22.04 8.12
N VAL A 72 15.43 -22.33 8.16
CA VAL A 72 14.44 -21.69 7.26
C VAL A 72 14.41 -20.19 7.50
N ALA A 73 14.25 -19.74 8.75
CA ALA A 73 14.22 -18.33 9.09
C ALA A 73 15.50 -17.60 8.64
N GLU A 74 16.68 -18.17 8.91
CA GLU A 74 17.98 -17.63 8.49
C GLU A 74 18.07 -17.47 6.97
N ARG A 75 17.62 -18.47 6.19
CA ARG A 75 17.61 -18.41 4.72
C ARG A 75 16.66 -17.34 4.18
N LEU A 76 15.44 -17.25 4.72
CA LEU A 76 14.44 -16.27 4.30
C LEU A 76 14.94 -14.85 4.57
N VAL A 77 15.49 -14.61 5.76
CA VAL A 77 16.09 -13.33 6.15
C VAL A 77 17.20 -12.93 5.19
N ALA A 78 18.14 -13.84 4.90
CA ALA A 78 19.25 -13.56 3.99
C ALA A 78 18.77 -13.21 2.56
N ALA A 79 17.76 -13.93 2.04
CA ALA A 79 17.20 -13.65 0.72
C ALA A 79 16.45 -12.31 0.67
N MET A 80 15.63 -12.00 1.67
CA MET A 80 14.93 -10.72 1.78
C MET A 80 15.91 -9.54 1.86
N SER A 81 16.98 -9.65 2.66
CA SER A 81 18.01 -8.60 2.75
C SER A 81 18.69 -8.32 1.40
N LYS A 82 18.93 -9.36 0.57
CA LYS A 82 19.50 -9.20 -0.77
C LYS A 82 18.55 -8.48 -1.71
N LEU A 83 17.27 -8.85 -1.71
CA LEU A 83 16.25 -8.19 -2.53
C LEU A 83 16.05 -6.73 -2.13
N ASP A 84 15.98 -6.44 -0.82
CA ASP A 84 15.83 -5.05 -0.34
C ASP A 84 17.06 -4.20 -0.65
N GLY A 85 18.26 -4.74 -0.45
CA GLY A 85 19.51 -4.08 -0.87
C GLY A 85 19.54 -3.78 -2.37
N THR A 86 18.96 -4.67 -3.18
CA THR A 86 18.83 -4.47 -4.64
C THR A 86 17.84 -3.36 -4.98
N ARG A 87 16.70 -3.30 -4.28
CA ARG A 87 15.76 -2.18 -4.38
C ARG A 87 16.44 -0.85 -4.06
N VAL A 88 17.14 -0.77 -2.92
CA VAL A 88 17.84 0.46 -2.49
C VAL A 88 18.85 0.91 -3.55
N ARG A 89 19.70 0.00 -4.06
CA ARG A 89 20.67 0.32 -5.12
C ARG A 89 19.98 0.83 -6.40
N ALA A 90 18.91 0.17 -6.84
CA ALA A 90 18.16 0.61 -8.02
C ALA A 90 17.56 2.01 -7.80
N LEU A 91 17.00 2.27 -6.62
CA LEU A 91 16.44 3.58 -6.27
C LEU A 91 17.47 4.70 -6.28
N ASP A 92 18.72 4.45 -5.90
CA ASP A 92 19.76 5.47 -5.93
C ASP A 92 20.11 5.94 -7.34
N LEU A 93 19.88 5.12 -8.37
CA LEU A 93 20.07 5.48 -9.77
C LEU A 93 19.04 6.49 -10.29
N ARG A 94 17.87 6.63 -9.63
CA ARG A 94 16.77 7.49 -10.09
C ARG A 94 17.19 8.92 -10.40
N LYS A 95 18.12 9.48 -9.61
CA LYS A 95 18.56 10.88 -9.72
C LYS A 95 19.38 11.15 -10.98
N GLN A 96 19.98 10.10 -11.55
CA GLN A 96 20.89 10.21 -12.69
C GLN A 96 20.12 10.33 -14.02
N PHE A 97 18.86 9.88 -14.08
CA PHE A 97 18.05 9.96 -15.30
C PHE A 97 17.76 11.38 -15.76
N ALA A 98 17.66 12.33 -14.82
CA ALA A 98 17.49 13.75 -15.14
C ALA A 98 18.68 14.32 -15.94
N ALA A 99 19.89 13.78 -15.73
CA ALA A 99 21.11 14.20 -16.39
C ALA A 99 21.34 13.55 -17.76
N LEU A 100 20.53 12.54 -18.13
CA LEU A 100 20.63 11.94 -19.46
C LEU A 100 20.21 12.96 -20.52
N PRO A 101 20.94 13.04 -21.65
CA PRO A 101 20.52 13.84 -22.80
C PRO A 101 19.08 13.50 -23.20
N GLY A 102 18.29 14.49 -23.62
CA GLY A 102 16.92 14.30 -24.10
C GLY A 102 16.83 13.63 -25.48
N ASP A 103 17.76 12.73 -25.80
CA ASP A 103 17.80 11.99 -27.06
C ASP A 103 16.78 10.85 -27.09
N THR A 104 16.67 10.18 -28.24
CA THR A 104 15.72 9.09 -28.48
C THR A 104 15.89 7.89 -27.52
N ASN A 105 16.99 7.80 -26.76
CA ASN A 105 17.25 6.69 -25.85
C ASN A 105 16.87 6.98 -24.40
N ARG A 106 16.59 8.23 -24.01
CA ARG A 106 16.23 8.55 -22.61
C ARG A 106 14.89 7.95 -22.22
N GLN A 107 13.87 8.07 -23.08
CA GLN A 107 12.51 7.61 -22.76
C GLN A 107 12.42 6.08 -22.57
N PRO A 108 12.95 5.25 -23.49
CA PRO A 108 12.93 3.80 -23.29
C PRO A 108 13.67 3.35 -22.03
N ARG A 109 14.75 4.04 -21.64
CA ARG A 109 15.49 3.76 -20.40
C ARG A 109 14.69 4.10 -19.16
N LEU A 110 13.98 5.23 -19.15
CA LEU A 110 13.06 5.61 -18.07
C LEU A 110 11.96 4.57 -17.90
N VAL A 111 11.31 4.17 -18.99
CA VAL A 111 10.27 3.13 -18.99
C VAL A 111 10.83 1.81 -18.46
N GLY A 112 11.98 1.36 -18.97
CA GLY A 112 12.65 0.15 -18.51
C GLY A 112 13.03 0.19 -17.03
N TYR A 113 13.43 1.36 -16.53
CA TYR A 113 13.73 1.58 -15.12
C TYR A 113 12.49 1.46 -14.22
N VAL A 114 11.40 2.13 -14.58
CA VAL A 114 10.17 2.07 -13.77
C VAL A 114 9.56 0.66 -13.81
N ALA A 115 9.58 0.00 -14.97
CA ALA A 115 9.17 -1.40 -15.11
C ALA A 115 10.03 -2.32 -14.23
N THR A 116 11.36 -2.14 -14.24
CA THR A 116 12.29 -2.89 -13.37
C THR A 116 11.99 -2.69 -11.89
N LEU A 117 11.74 -1.45 -11.44
CA LEU A 117 11.36 -1.17 -10.06
C LEU A 117 10.04 -1.83 -9.67
N ASN A 118 9.03 -1.80 -10.56
CA ASN A 118 7.77 -2.49 -10.31
C ASN A 118 7.99 -4.00 -10.09
N VAL A 119 8.81 -4.65 -10.93
CA VAL A 119 9.18 -6.07 -10.78
C VAL A 119 9.85 -6.34 -9.43
N ILE A 120 10.84 -5.53 -9.03
CA ILE A 120 11.54 -5.69 -7.75
C ILE A 120 10.57 -5.54 -6.56
N VAL A 121 9.71 -4.51 -6.59
CA VAL A 121 8.73 -4.24 -5.54
C VAL A 121 7.70 -5.35 -5.43
N ASP A 122 7.21 -5.87 -6.56
CA ASP A 122 6.21 -6.94 -6.59
C ASP A 122 6.79 -8.28 -6.14
N LEU A 123 8.05 -8.57 -6.49
CA LEU A 123 8.77 -9.73 -5.96
C LEU A 123 8.96 -9.62 -4.44
N LEU A 124 9.44 -8.47 -3.95
CA LEU A 124 9.59 -8.22 -2.51
C LEU A 124 8.26 -8.40 -1.76
N ALA A 125 7.17 -7.85 -2.30
CA ALA A 125 5.85 -7.97 -1.71
C ALA A 125 5.39 -9.44 -1.57
N ARG A 126 5.58 -10.25 -2.62
CA ARG A 126 5.25 -11.69 -2.60
C ARG A 126 6.16 -12.49 -1.67
N ALA A 127 7.46 -12.20 -1.69
CA ALA A 127 8.44 -12.81 -0.79
C ALA A 127 8.12 -12.52 0.68
N ASN A 128 7.72 -11.29 1.00
CA ASN A 128 7.28 -10.88 2.34
C ASN A 128 6.00 -11.61 2.75
N TYR A 129 5.03 -11.73 1.85
CA TYR A 129 3.79 -12.46 2.12
C TYR A 129 4.04 -13.95 2.40
N THR A 130 4.89 -14.61 1.61
CA THR A 130 5.29 -16.01 1.86
C THR A 130 6.08 -16.14 3.16
N SER A 131 7.01 -15.22 3.43
CA SER A 131 7.84 -15.25 4.64
C SER A 131 7.02 -14.99 5.90
N LEU A 132 5.96 -14.18 5.84
CA LEU A 132 5.07 -13.91 6.97
C LEU A 132 4.47 -15.21 7.51
N SER A 133 3.85 -16.03 6.65
CA SER A 133 3.26 -17.30 7.06
C SER A 133 4.29 -18.31 7.58
N ALA A 134 5.45 -18.40 6.92
CA ALA A 134 6.49 -19.32 7.34
C ALA A 134 7.12 -18.93 8.69
N LEU A 135 7.31 -17.63 8.93
CA LEU A 135 7.85 -17.12 10.20
C LEU A 135 6.83 -17.18 11.33
N ASP A 136 5.53 -17.06 11.05
CA ASP A 136 4.45 -17.30 12.01
C ASP A 136 4.50 -18.75 12.51
N GLU A 137 4.53 -19.72 11.59
CA GLU A 137 4.62 -21.15 11.92
C GLU A 137 5.92 -21.49 12.69
N VAL A 138 7.08 -21.02 12.19
CA VAL A 138 8.36 -21.22 12.87
C VAL A 138 8.35 -20.58 14.27
N GLY A 139 7.78 -19.39 14.40
CA GLY A 139 7.63 -18.68 15.67
C GLY A 139 6.84 -19.47 16.69
N PHE A 140 5.65 -19.93 16.28
CA PHE A 140 4.75 -20.71 17.11
C PHE A 140 5.40 -22.02 17.59
N GLU A 141 6.01 -22.77 16.67
CA GLU A 141 6.66 -24.05 16.99
C GLU A 141 7.87 -23.88 17.93
N LEU A 142 8.62 -22.78 17.79
CA LEU A 142 9.77 -22.49 18.64
C LEU A 142 9.39 -21.87 19.99
N ALA A 143 8.17 -21.36 20.16
CA ALA A 143 7.74 -20.70 21.40
C ALA A 143 7.84 -21.60 22.65
N ALA A 144 7.72 -22.93 22.46
CA ALA A 144 7.86 -23.93 23.52
C ALA A 144 9.32 -24.19 23.96
N ASP A 145 10.32 -23.72 23.21
CA ASP A 145 11.75 -23.88 23.48
C ASP A 145 12.41 -22.49 23.61
N PRO A 146 12.52 -21.93 24.84
CA PRO A 146 12.98 -20.55 25.03
C PRO A 146 14.36 -20.24 24.41
N PRO A 147 15.40 -21.09 24.54
CA PRO A 147 16.67 -20.90 23.82
C PRO A 147 16.53 -20.78 22.30
N ALA A 148 15.68 -21.61 21.67
CA ALA A 148 15.47 -21.58 20.23
C ALA A 148 14.66 -20.34 19.81
N PHE A 149 13.61 -19.99 20.56
CA PHE A 149 12.84 -18.78 20.34
C PHE A 149 13.69 -17.50 20.47
N ASP A 150 14.55 -17.42 21.48
CA ASP A 150 15.48 -16.30 21.66
C ASP A 150 16.51 -16.23 20.54
N LYS A 151 16.95 -17.37 19.99
CA LYS A 151 17.80 -17.39 18.80
C LYS A 151 17.05 -16.86 17.57
N LEU A 152 15.78 -17.22 17.38
CA LEU A 152 14.94 -16.68 16.31
C LEU A 152 14.80 -15.16 16.45
N CYS A 153 14.38 -14.67 17.62
CA CYS A 153 14.22 -13.24 17.90
C CYS A 153 15.52 -12.46 17.64
N ARG A 154 16.69 -12.98 18.06
CA ARG A 154 17.99 -12.35 17.78
C ARG A 154 18.29 -12.30 16.29
N THR A 155 18.12 -13.42 15.58
CA THR A 155 18.34 -13.49 14.12
C THR A 155 17.52 -12.44 13.37
N LEU A 156 16.23 -12.31 13.73
CA LEU A 156 15.33 -11.32 13.14
C LEU A 156 15.70 -9.89 13.57
N THR A 157 16.15 -9.69 14.81
CA THR A 157 16.55 -8.38 15.35
C THR A 157 17.79 -7.86 14.65
N ASP A 158 18.82 -8.70 14.49
CA ASP A 158 20.09 -8.34 13.86
C ASP A 158 19.88 -7.94 12.39
N ALA A 159 18.94 -8.60 11.71
CA ALA A 159 18.54 -8.27 10.35
C ALA A 159 17.51 -7.13 10.25
N LYS A 160 17.03 -6.60 11.39
CA LYS A 160 15.93 -5.62 11.47
C LYS A 160 14.69 -6.06 10.65
N ASN A 161 14.37 -7.34 10.72
CA ASN A 161 13.38 -7.95 9.84
C ASN A 161 11.93 -7.59 10.27
N GLN A 162 11.30 -6.69 9.52
CA GLN A 162 9.94 -6.24 9.79
C GLN A 162 8.90 -7.36 9.67
N ILE A 163 9.05 -8.25 8.68
CA ILE A 163 8.08 -9.32 8.43
C ILE A 163 8.08 -10.33 9.58
N GLY A 164 9.24 -10.72 10.08
CA GLY A 164 9.35 -11.58 11.25
C GLY A 164 8.82 -10.91 12.51
N ALA A 165 9.05 -9.60 12.69
CA ALA A 165 8.46 -8.88 13.81
C ALA A 165 6.92 -8.87 13.76
N VAL A 166 6.32 -8.69 12.58
CA VAL A 166 4.85 -8.80 12.41
C VAL A 166 4.36 -10.24 12.59
N ALA A 167 5.07 -11.23 12.05
CA ALA A 167 4.72 -12.64 12.15
C ALA A 167 4.65 -13.10 13.62
N LEU A 168 5.60 -12.65 14.44
CA LEU A 168 5.70 -13.06 15.84
C LEU A 168 4.84 -12.22 16.78
N ALA A 169 4.43 -11.00 16.38
CA ALA A 169 3.70 -10.07 17.25
C ALA A 169 2.44 -10.65 17.92
N PRO A 170 1.60 -11.47 17.23
CA PRO A 170 0.45 -12.11 17.86
C PRO A 170 0.81 -12.93 19.10
N LEU A 171 2.00 -13.55 19.15
CA LEU A 171 2.45 -14.34 20.30
C LEU A 171 2.60 -13.53 21.60
N LEU A 172 2.58 -12.20 21.55
CA LEU A 172 2.56 -11.35 22.75
C LEU A 172 1.27 -11.53 23.56
N VAL A 173 0.14 -11.77 22.89
CA VAL A 173 -1.21 -11.75 23.49
C VAL A 173 -2.04 -12.99 23.15
N GLU A 174 -1.71 -13.68 22.06
CA GLU A 174 -2.52 -14.77 21.52
C GLU A 174 -2.52 -15.99 22.44
N ARG A 175 -3.74 -16.50 22.65
CA ARG A 175 -4.05 -17.78 23.30
C ARG A 175 -4.73 -18.65 22.25
N ARG A 176 -3.98 -19.31 21.36
CA ARG A 176 -4.64 -20.21 20.41
C ARG A 176 -5.27 -21.39 21.14
N GLU A 177 -6.59 -21.44 21.14
CA GLU A 177 -7.35 -22.68 21.27
C GLU A 177 -7.82 -23.10 19.88
N ARG A 178 -7.56 -24.36 19.53
CA ARG A 178 -8.58 -25.19 18.86
C ARG A 178 -8.33 -26.69 18.93
N THR A 179 -7.08 -27.15 19.11
CA THR A 179 -6.79 -28.59 19.28
C THR A 179 -5.52 -28.92 20.08
N ALA A 180 -4.67 -27.95 20.41
CA ALA A 180 -3.50 -28.19 21.25
C ALA A 180 -3.90 -28.16 22.74
N PRO A 181 -3.61 -29.22 23.54
CA PRO A 181 -4.01 -29.31 24.95
C PRO A 181 -3.27 -28.34 25.89
N GLN A 182 -2.41 -27.46 25.39
CA GLN A 182 -1.69 -26.47 26.20
C GLN A 182 -1.74 -25.08 25.55
N ARG A 183 -2.20 -24.11 26.33
CA ARG A 183 -2.08 -22.68 26.05
C ARG A 183 -0.60 -22.30 26.19
N TYR A 184 0.07 -21.93 25.10
CA TYR A 184 1.42 -21.38 25.18
C TYR A 184 1.33 -19.89 25.48
N LEU A 185 1.81 -19.50 26.66
CA LEU A 185 2.06 -18.11 27.02
C LEU A 185 3.56 -17.90 27.00
N LEU A 186 4.03 -16.89 26.26
CA LEU A 186 5.42 -16.48 26.34
C LEU A 186 5.74 -16.06 27.79
N THR A 187 6.90 -16.49 28.27
CA THR A 187 7.47 -15.96 29.52
C THR A 187 7.73 -14.46 29.39
N PRO A 188 7.78 -13.70 30.49
CA PRO A 188 8.13 -12.28 30.45
C PRO A 188 9.45 -12.00 29.72
N GLU A 189 10.44 -12.88 29.83
CA GLU A 189 11.72 -12.80 29.13
C GLU A 189 11.55 -12.94 27.61
N GLN A 190 10.75 -13.92 27.15
CA GLN A 190 10.43 -14.09 25.74
C GLN A 190 9.62 -12.89 25.19
N GLN A 191 8.69 -12.34 25.99
CA GLN A 191 7.98 -11.12 25.63
C GLN A 191 8.95 -9.94 25.46
N LEU A 192 9.94 -9.78 26.35
CA LEU A 192 10.97 -8.75 26.22
C LEU A 192 11.85 -8.97 24.97
N SER A 193 12.22 -10.21 24.64
CA SER A 193 12.95 -10.55 23.41
C SER A 193 12.15 -10.13 22.16
N LEU A 194 10.85 -10.43 22.12
CA LEU A 194 9.98 -10.07 21.02
C LEU A 194 9.71 -8.56 20.94
N LEU A 195 9.48 -7.88 22.07
CA LEU A 195 9.38 -6.42 22.12
C LEU A 195 10.66 -5.74 21.62
N ARG A 196 11.84 -6.31 21.90
CA ARG A 196 13.12 -5.82 21.36
C ARG A 196 13.19 -5.95 19.84
N LEU A 197 12.74 -7.08 19.30
CA LEU A 197 12.62 -7.28 17.86
C LEU A 197 11.70 -6.22 17.24
N ILE A 198 10.47 -6.07 17.76
CA ILE A 198 9.49 -5.09 17.26
C ILE A 198 10.03 -3.65 17.37
N SER A 199 10.66 -3.31 18.49
CA SER A 199 11.28 -2.02 18.74
C SER A 199 12.43 -1.69 17.78
N THR A 200 13.12 -2.72 17.28
CA THR A 200 14.29 -2.59 16.39
C THR A 200 13.89 -2.58 14.91
N ALA A 201 12.95 -3.45 14.52
CA ALA A 201 12.45 -3.54 13.15
C ALA A 201 11.38 -2.47 12.84
N THR A 202 10.71 -1.99 13.88
CA THR A 202 9.68 -0.94 13.87
C THR A 202 8.52 -1.15 12.87
N PRO A 203 7.86 -2.33 12.81
CA PRO A 203 6.69 -2.51 11.95
C PRO A 203 5.44 -1.84 12.54
N ALA A 204 4.72 -1.05 11.77
CA ALA A 204 3.50 -0.40 12.23
C ALA A 204 2.36 -1.40 12.50
N GLU A 205 2.35 -2.53 11.80
CA GLU A 205 1.34 -3.59 11.90
C GLU A 205 1.31 -4.25 13.28
N ALA A 206 2.48 -4.38 13.94
CA ALA A 206 2.59 -4.99 15.27
C ALA A 206 2.06 -4.10 16.41
N LEU A 207 1.71 -2.83 16.13
CA LEU A 207 1.22 -1.90 17.16
C LEU A 207 -0.08 -2.39 17.81
N GLY A 208 -0.92 -3.12 17.08
CA GLY A 208 -2.14 -3.71 17.63
C GLY A 208 -1.83 -4.67 18.77
N ASP A 209 -0.97 -5.66 18.51
CA ASP A 209 -0.60 -6.68 19.49
C ASP A 209 0.17 -6.10 20.69
N VAL A 210 1.04 -5.12 20.46
CA VAL A 210 1.74 -4.42 21.55
C VAL A 210 0.77 -3.60 22.41
N ALA A 211 -0.22 -2.95 21.80
CA ALA A 211 -1.25 -2.23 22.55
C ALA A 211 -2.12 -3.20 23.37
N ASP A 212 -2.48 -4.34 22.81
CA ASP A 212 -3.26 -5.37 23.51
C ASP A 212 -2.47 -5.99 24.67
N LEU A 213 -1.14 -6.15 24.52
CA LEU A 213 -0.26 -6.56 25.62
C LEU A 213 -0.29 -5.55 26.77
N VAL A 214 -0.20 -4.25 26.48
CA VAL A 214 -0.24 -3.21 27.52
C VAL A 214 -1.60 -3.14 28.23
N ARG A 215 -2.69 -3.52 27.55
CA ARG A 215 -4.04 -3.59 28.14
C ARG A 215 -4.27 -4.81 29.02
N ALA A 216 -3.49 -5.87 28.84
CA ALA A 216 -3.72 -7.12 29.54
C ALA A 216 -3.48 -6.96 31.06
N PRO A 217 -4.42 -7.41 31.92
CA PRO A 217 -4.41 -7.10 33.35
C PRO A 217 -3.26 -7.75 34.13
N ASP A 218 -2.75 -8.87 33.64
CA ASP A 218 -1.76 -9.71 34.35
C ASP A 218 -0.32 -9.49 33.85
N VAL A 219 -0.09 -8.47 33.02
CA VAL A 219 1.25 -8.20 32.46
C VAL A 219 2.12 -7.50 33.51
N PRO A 220 3.34 -8.01 33.81
CA PRO A 220 4.24 -7.38 34.76
C PRO A 220 4.56 -5.93 34.40
N ALA A 221 4.64 -5.04 35.40
CA ALA A 221 4.85 -3.61 35.19
C ALA A 221 6.07 -3.30 34.30
N PHE A 222 7.17 -4.03 34.46
CA PHE A 222 8.37 -3.83 33.64
C PHE A 222 8.16 -4.17 32.16
N VAL A 223 7.30 -5.15 31.84
CA VAL A 223 6.93 -5.50 30.46
C VAL A 223 6.06 -4.38 29.87
N SER A 224 5.07 -3.89 30.63
CA SER A 224 4.20 -2.78 30.20
C SER A 224 4.99 -1.50 29.90
N VAL A 225 6.02 -1.18 30.70
CA VAL A 225 6.92 -0.04 30.43
C VAL A 225 7.72 -0.24 29.13
N VAL A 226 8.25 -1.44 28.89
CA VAL A 226 9.00 -1.74 27.64
C VAL A 226 8.07 -1.76 26.43
N ALA A 227 6.83 -2.24 26.57
CA ALA A 227 5.84 -2.21 25.51
C ALA A 227 5.41 -0.78 25.17
N ALA A 228 5.24 0.10 26.17
CA ALA A 228 5.00 1.52 25.93
C ALA A 228 6.17 2.21 25.22
N GLU A 229 7.41 1.90 25.59
CA GLU A 229 8.60 2.37 24.88
C GLU A 229 8.66 1.84 23.44
N THR A 230 8.23 0.60 23.23
CA THR A 230 8.13 -0.01 21.90
C THR A 230 7.12 0.75 21.04
N ILE A 231 5.94 1.09 21.57
CA ILE A 231 4.95 1.94 20.89
C ILE A 231 5.56 3.30 20.53
N ARG A 232 6.30 3.94 21.46
CA ARG A 232 6.96 5.23 21.20
C ARG A 232 7.95 5.14 20.02
N ARG A 233 8.73 4.06 19.93
CA ARG A 233 9.75 3.85 18.89
C ARG A 233 9.18 3.45 17.53
N VAL A 234 8.17 2.60 17.52
CA VAL A 234 7.47 2.21 16.28
C VAL A 234 6.74 3.43 15.71
N GLY A 235 6.11 4.21 16.58
CA GLY A 235 5.34 5.40 16.26
C GLY A 235 3.97 5.36 16.93
N LEU A 236 3.77 6.22 17.95
CA LEU A 236 2.47 6.35 18.61
C LEU A 236 1.46 7.00 17.64
N PRO A 237 0.32 6.35 17.35
CA PRO A 237 -0.72 6.92 16.51
C PRO A 237 -1.24 8.26 17.04
N GLN A 238 -1.63 9.13 16.12
CA GLN A 238 -2.19 10.44 16.45
C GLN A 238 -3.68 10.32 16.80
N ASP A 239 -4.18 11.24 17.62
CA ASP A 239 -5.61 11.34 17.86
C ASP A 239 -6.37 11.71 16.57
N ALA A 240 -7.58 11.18 16.43
CA ALA A 240 -8.46 11.50 15.31
C ALA A 240 -8.71 13.02 15.22
N MET A 241 -8.96 13.51 14.01
CA MET A 241 -9.38 14.91 13.79
C MET A 241 -10.79 15.11 14.37
N PRO A 242 -11.08 16.23 15.06
CA PRO A 242 -12.41 16.47 15.67
C PRO A 242 -13.54 16.49 14.64
N ASP A 243 -13.30 17.08 13.46
CA ASP A 243 -14.23 17.14 12.33
C ASP A 243 -13.78 16.18 11.19
N GLY A 244 -13.05 15.12 11.53
CA GLY A 244 -12.57 14.15 10.56
C GLY A 244 -13.66 13.23 10.03
N ASP A 245 -13.38 12.57 8.90
CA ASP A 245 -14.25 11.54 8.36
C ASP A 245 -14.41 10.39 9.38
N PRO A 246 -15.63 10.12 9.89
CA PRO A 246 -15.87 9.12 10.93
C PRO A 246 -15.70 7.68 10.43
N THR A 247 -15.60 7.47 9.11
CA THR A 247 -15.33 6.16 8.52
C THR A 247 -13.85 5.77 8.58
N LEU A 248 -12.97 6.73 8.89
CA LEU A 248 -11.54 6.46 9.04
C LEU A 248 -11.28 5.54 10.23
N PRO A 249 -10.31 4.61 10.12
CA PRO A 249 -9.98 3.70 11.20
C PRO A 249 -9.45 4.47 12.41
N LYS A 250 -10.03 4.20 13.58
CA LYS A 250 -9.56 4.76 14.85
C LYS A 250 -8.10 4.36 15.13
N PRO A 251 -7.34 5.19 15.85
CA PRO A 251 -6.00 4.81 16.31
C PRO A 251 -6.08 3.55 17.18
N ARG A 252 -5.11 2.65 17.03
CA ARG A 252 -5.07 1.38 17.78
C ARG A 252 -4.85 1.59 19.28
N ILE A 253 -4.19 2.68 19.66
CA ILE A 253 -3.98 3.17 21.01
C ILE A 253 -3.69 4.67 20.93
N THR A 254 -4.17 5.46 21.90
CA THR A 254 -3.92 6.91 21.95
C THR A 254 -2.92 7.27 23.04
N ALA A 255 -2.37 8.50 22.98
CA ALA A 255 -1.53 9.04 24.05
C ALA A 255 -2.26 9.07 25.40
N GLY A 256 -3.54 9.47 25.39
CA GLY A 256 -4.37 9.53 26.59
C GLY A 256 -4.65 8.15 27.20
N GLU A 257 -4.95 7.15 26.36
CA GLU A 257 -5.15 5.77 26.79
C GLU A 257 -3.87 5.19 27.40
N LEU A 258 -2.74 5.29 26.69
CA LEU A 258 -1.46 4.76 27.16
C LEU A 258 -0.99 5.44 28.46
N HIS A 259 -1.19 6.76 28.58
CA HIS A 259 -0.93 7.49 29.83
C HIS A 259 -1.77 6.95 30.99
N SER A 260 -3.07 6.73 30.76
CA SER A 260 -4.00 6.21 31.77
C SER A 260 -3.63 4.81 32.24
N ILE A 261 -3.18 3.94 31.33
CA ILE A 261 -2.69 2.60 31.68
C ILE A 261 -1.42 2.70 32.54
N LEU A 262 -0.40 3.43 32.07
CA LEU A 262 0.87 3.55 32.79
C LEU A 262 0.72 4.21 34.15
N SER A 263 -0.17 5.21 34.30
CA SER A 263 -0.38 5.91 35.57
C SER A 263 -0.93 5.01 36.69
N ARG A 264 -1.45 3.82 36.36
CA ARG A 264 -1.96 2.84 37.31
C ARG A 264 -0.90 1.83 37.77
N LEU A 265 0.28 1.81 37.16
CA LEU A 265 1.35 0.90 37.54
C LEU A 265 2.01 1.33 38.85
N ASP A 266 2.35 0.35 39.69
CA ASP A 266 3.14 0.59 40.89
C ASP A 266 4.61 0.81 40.53
N ALA A 267 5.05 2.08 40.59
CA ALA A 267 6.42 2.47 40.28
C ALA A 267 7.47 1.82 41.20
N SER A 268 7.09 1.36 42.41
CA SER A 268 8.02 0.71 43.33
C SER A 268 8.42 -0.71 42.90
N SER A 269 7.66 -1.31 41.99
CA SER A 269 7.94 -2.63 41.41
C SER A 269 8.97 -2.59 40.25
N LEU A 270 9.40 -1.40 39.83
CA LEU A 270 10.32 -1.21 38.71
C LEU A 270 11.77 -1.15 39.21
N ASP A 271 12.67 -1.81 38.49
CA ASP A 271 14.11 -1.67 38.77
C ASP A 271 14.69 -0.33 38.31
N ASP A 272 15.92 -0.06 38.74
CA ASP A 272 16.66 1.19 38.53
C ASP A 272 16.77 1.60 37.05
N LYS A 273 16.69 0.66 36.11
CA LYS A 273 16.75 0.96 34.67
C LYS A 273 15.38 1.38 34.13
N ARG A 274 14.27 0.82 34.65
CA ARG A 274 12.92 1.08 34.13
C ARG A 274 12.23 2.25 34.83
N ALA A 275 12.56 2.53 36.09
CA ALA A 275 11.95 3.65 36.82
C ALA A 275 12.17 5.04 36.15
N PRO A 276 13.36 5.37 35.62
CA PRO A 276 13.56 6.62 34.87
C PRO A 276 12.79 6.66 33.56
N LEU A 277 12.78 5.55 32.81
CA LEU A 277 12.05 5.43 31.54
C LEU A 277 10.54 5.59 31.75
N PHE A 278 9.99 5.01 32.81
CA PHE A 278 8.58 5.16 33.18
C PHE A 278 8.20 6.64 33.40
N LYS A 279 9.03 7.39 34.14
CA LYS A 279 8.81 8.83 34.38
C LYS A 279 8.90 9.64 33.08
N ASP A 280 9.88 9.36 32.23
CA ASP A 280 10.02 9.97 30.91
C ASP A 280 8.78 9.72 30.03
N LEU A 281 8.32 8.47 29.97
CA LEU A 281 7.14 8.08 29.19
C LEU A 281 5.88 8.79 29.67
N LEU A 282 5.64 8.88 30.98
CA LEU A 282 4.48 9.60 31.51
C LEU A 282 4.53 11.08 31.16
N ALA A 283 5.69 11.74 31.30
CA ALA A 283 5.84 13.15 30.94
C ALA A 283 5.64 13.38 29.43
N TRP A 284 6.23 12.52 28.61
CA TRP A 284 6.07 12.57 27.15
C TRP A 284 4.61 12.34 26.72
N LEU A 285 3.92 11.34 27.28
CA LEU A 285 2.51 11.06 26.99
C LEU A 285 1.58 12.17 27.47
N ASP A 286 1.87 12.77 28.63
CA ASP A 286 1.12 13.93 29.14
C ASP A 286 1.23 15.13 28.20
N LEU A 287 2.42 15.37 27.64
CA LEU A 287 2.62 16.39 26.63
C LEU A 287 1.87 16.03 25.33
N ARG A 288 2.01 14.79 24.85
CA ARG A 288 1.38 14.33 23.60
C ARG A 288 -0.14 14.36 23.66
N ARG A 289 -0.77 13.92 24.75
CA ARG A 289 -2.23 13.96 24.89
C ARG A 289 -2.80 15.38 25.00
N LYS A 290 -2.01 16.36 25.47
CA LYS A 290 -2.45 17.76 25.66
C LYS A 290 -2.21 18.64 24.45
N ARG A 291 -1.13 18.39 23.70
CA ARG A 291 -0.66 19.28 22.63
C ARG A 291 -0.43 18.59 21.29
N GLY A 292 -0.52 17.27 21.25
CA GLY A 292 -0.13 16.49 20.07
C GLY A 292 1.37 16.57 19.83
N ILE A 293 1.78 16.72 18.58
CA ILE A 293 3.20 16.77 18.18
C ILE A 293 3.74 18.20 18.42
N VAL A 294 4.74 18.37 19.28
CA VAL A 294 5.20 19.71 19.71
C VAL A 294 6.39 20.21 18.89
N GLY A 295 6.41 21.52 18.59
CA GLY A 295 7.55 22.17 17.94
C GLY A 295 7.90 21.57 16.58
N GLU A 296 9.18 21.33 16.36
CA GLU A 296 9.72 20.71 15.13
C GLU A 296 9.88 19.19 15.24
N GLU A 297 9.31 18.57 16.28
CA GLU A 297 9.34 17.11 16.42
C GLU A 297 8.70 16.44 15.20
N PRO A 298 9.36 15.42 14.60
CA PRO A 298 8.74 14.64 13.54
C PRO A 298 7.63 13.74 14.11
N LEU A 299 6.74 13.30 13.22
CA LEU A 299 5.98 12.08 13.46
C LEU A 299 6.90 10.89 13.23
N VAL A 300 6.97 9.97 14.18
CA VAL A 300 7.64 8.68 13.95
C VAL A 300 6.60 7.73 13.35
N LEU A 301 6.91 7.17 12.18
CA LEU A 301 6.12 6.17 11.48
C LEU A 301 7.04 5.06 11.01
N GLU A 302 6.81 3.83 11.46
CA GLU A 302 7.65 2.66 11.16
C GLU A 302 9.15 2.93 11.50
N GLY A 303 9.42 3.65 12.60
CA GLY A 303 10.77 4.04 13.01
C GLY A 303 11.42 5.14 12.14
N ARG A 304 10.68 5.73 11.20
CA ARG A 304 11.14 6.82 10.32
C ARG A 304 10.53 8.15 10.74
N ALA A 305 11.33 9.20 10.67
CA ALA A 305 10.90 10.56 11.01
C ALA A 305 10.24 11.23 9.79
N ILE A 306 8.92 11.40 9.84
CA ILE A 306 8.11 12.13 8.86
C ILE A 306 7.93 13.58 9.32
N ARG A 307 8.13 14.53 8.41
CA ARG A 307 8.17 15.96 8.70
C ARG A 307 7.23 16.75 7.77
N PRO A 308 6.70 17.89 8.23
CA PRO A 308 6.06 18.85 7.33
C PRO A 308 6.98 19.20 6.15
N GLY A 309 6.43 19.17 4.94
CA GLY A 309 7.15 19.41 3.69
C GLY A 309 7.56 18.15 2.96
N ASP A 310 7.51 16.98 3.61
CA ASP A 310 7.68 15.71 2.92
C ASP A 310 6.54 15.49 1.91
N TRP A 311 6.84 14.92 0.75
CA TRP A 311 5.85 14.51 -0.24
C TRP A 311 5.59 13.02 -0.07
N MET A 312 4.34 12.66 0.16
CA MET A 312 3.92 11.27 0.19
C MET A 312 3.56 10.81 -1.23
N LEU A 313 4.09 9.66 -1.63
CA LEU A 313 3.76 8.98 -2.88
C LEU A 313 3.18 7.61 -2.51
N MET A 314 2.07 7.23 -3.13
CA MET A 314 1.42 5.94 -2.87
C MET A 314 1.17 5.16 -4.16
N ARG A 315 1.27 3.84 -4.05
CA ARG A 315 0.92 2.90 -5.11
C ARG A 315 -0.39 2.20 -4.73
N ASN A 316 -1.44 2.51 -5.47
CA ASN A 316 -2.71 1.78 -5.44
C ASN A 316 -3.06 1.29 -6.84
N PRO A 317 -3.78 0.17 -6.95
CA PRO A 317 -4.40 -0.24 -8.21
C PRO A 317 -5.15 0.91 -8.84
N SER A 318 -4.80 1.24 -10.08
CA SER A 318 -5.40 2.36 -10.80
C SER A 318 -5.09 2.24 -12.29
N PRO A 319 -6.00 2.66 -13.20
CA PRO A 319 -5.72 2.73 -14.63
C PRO A 319 -4.82 3.92 -14.99
N TYR A 320 -4.68 4.91 -14.09
CA TYR A 320 -3.91 6.13 -14.34
C TYR A 320 -2.39 5.89 -14.39
N ASN A 321 -1.92 4.72 -13.91
CA ASN A 321 -0.51 4.31 -14.00
C ASN A 321 -0.01 4.21 -15.45
N LEU A 322 -0.90 4.12 -16.43
CA LEU A 322 -0.58 3.94 -17.84
C LEU A 322 -0.98 5.14 -18.71
N PHE A 323 -1.30 6.29 -18.09
CA PHE A 323 -1.76 7.49 -18.79
C PHE A 323 -0.65 8.42 -19.23
N SER A 324 0.57 8.26 -18.71
CA SER A 324 1.75 8.99 -19.20
C SER A 324 2.71 8.11 -19.98
N ASP A 325 3.62 8.73 -20.72
CA ASP A 325 4.70 8.06 -21.43
C ASP A 325 5.79 7.49 -20.50
N LEU A 326 5.71 7.72 -19.18
CA LEU A 326 6.45 6.98 -18.14
C LEU A 326 5.81 5.62 -17.76
N ALA A 327 4.75 5.23 -18.45
CA ALA A 327 4.05 3.96 -18.26
C ALA A 327 4.98 2.73 -18.32
N PRO A 328 4.86 1.75 -17.38
CA PRO A 328 3.98 1.79 -16.21
C PRO A 328 4.53 2.71 -15.13
N GLY A 329 3.70 3.62 -14.61
CA GLY A 329 4.02 4.42 -13.42
C GLY A 329 4.19 3.56 -12.17
N LEU A 330 4.98 4.03 -11.21
CA LEU A 330 5.20 3.34 -9.93
C LEU A 330 4.20 3.79 -8.85
N PHE A 331 3.88 5.07 -8.83
CA PHE A 331 2.94 5.68 -7.90
C PHE A 331 1.73 6.23 -8.66
N THR A 332 0.57 6.22 -8.02
CA THR A 332 -0.72 6.58 -8.63
C THR A 332 -1.44 7.70 -7.89
N HIS A 333 -1.00 8.04 -6.69
CA HIS A 333 -1.52 9.20 -5.94
C HIS A 333 -0.43 9.80 -5.04
N VAL A 334 -0.62 11.06 -4.66
CA VAL A 334 0.36 11.84 -3.88
C VAL A 334 -0.32 12.83 -2.94
N GLY A 335 0.43 13.30 -1.95
CA GLY A 335 0.03 14.42 -1.08
C GLY A 335 1.24 15.09 -0.42
N VAL A 336 1.01 16.24 0.21
CA VAL A 336 2.04 16.98 0.94
C VAL A 336 1.81 16.84 2.44
N VAL A 337 2.85 16.51 3.18
CA VAL A 337 2.80 16.47 4.64
C VAL A 337 2.80 17.89 5.19
N ALA A 338 1.86 18.20 6.06
CA ALA A 338 1.75 19.49 6.75
C ALA A 338 1.51 19.29 8.25
N ALA A 339 1.56 20.38 9.00
CA ALA A 339 1.15 20.40 10.40
C ALA A 339 -0.10 21.27 10.56
N THR A 340 -1.10 20.78 11.28
CA THR A 340 -2.34 21.51 11.57
C THR A 340 -2.65 21.49 13.06
N THR A 341 -3.30 22.54 13.55
CA THR A 341 -3.83 22.62 14.93
C THR A 341 -5.31 22.98 14.82
N PRO A 342 -6.22 21.98 14.88
CA PRO A 342 -7.66 22.20 14.82
C PRO A 342 -8.22 22.91 16.06
N SER A 343 -9.55 23.01 16.12
CA SER A 343 -10.30 23.64 17.22
C SER A 343 -10.07 23.02 18.60
N ASP A 344 -9.60 21.77 18.67
CA ASP A 344 -9.23 21.08 19.90
C ASP A 344 -7.84 21.48 20.44
N GLY A 345 -7.09 22.31 19.71
CA GLY A 345 -5.77 22.79 20.12
C GLY A 345 -4.66 21.73 20.03
N ILE A 346 -4.92 20.54 19.49
CA ILE A 346 -3.96 19.44 19.40
C ILE A 346 -3.27 19.47 18.03
N ARG A 347 -1.96 19.69 18.03
CA ARG A 347 -1.16 19.73 16.79
C ARG A 347 -0.97 18.33 16.21
N ARG A 348 -1.29 18.16 14.93
CA ARG A 348 -1.18 16.91 14.19
C ARG A 348 -0.36 17.09 12.93
N ILE A 349 0.31 16.02 12.50
CA ILE A 349 1.00 15.90 11.23
C ILE A 349 0.07 15.15 10.27
N VAL A 350 -0.31 15.82 9.19
CA VAL A 350 -1.36 15.38 8.26
C VAL A 350 -0.83 15.29 6.84
N VAL A 351 -1.46 14.48 6.01
CA VAL A 351 -1.35 14.57 4.55
C VAL A 351 -2.47 15.46 4.05
N VAL A 352 -2.10 16.47 3.26
CA VAL A 352 -3.00 17.27 2.44
C VAL A 352 -2.90 16.72 1.02
N ASP A 353 -4.00 16.14 0.53
CA ASP A 353 -4.12 15.62 -0.81
C ASP A 353 -5.31 16.24 -1.53
N LEU A 354 -5.40 16.04 -2.85
CA LEU A 354 -6.55 16.46 -3.63
C LEU A 354 -7.28 15.20 -4.14
N PRO A 355 -8.35 14.77 -3.45
CA PRO A 355 -9.14 13.62 -3.88
C PRO A 355 -9.95 13.92 -5.14
N GLU A 356 -10.35 12.86 -5.84
CA GLU A 356 -11.22 12.93 -7.02
C GLU A 356 -12.65 13.38 -6.68
N ARG A 357 -13.08 13.18 -5.42
CA ARG A 357 -14.38 13.57 -4.88
C ARG A 357 -14.21 14.49 -3.68
N GLY A 358 -15.21 15.34 -3.46
CA GLY A 358 -15.20 16.32 -2.38
C GLY A 358 -15.02 17.74 -2.89
N THR A 359 -15.60 18.67 -2.15
CA THR A 359 -15.62 20.10 -2.49
C THR A 359 -14.59 20.94 -1.73
N ARG A 360 -13.78 20.30 -0.87
CA ARG A 360 -12.75 20.95 -0.04
C ARG A 360 -11.51 20.08 0.09
N LEU A 361 -10.36 20.73 0.26
CA LEU A 361 -9.09 20.06 0.53
C LEU A 361 -9.09 19.42 1.93
N PRO A 362 -9.02 18.07 2.03
CA PRO A 362 -8.97 17.38 3.30
C PRO A 362 -7.58 17.48 3.96
N ALA A 363 -7.54 17.14 5.25
CA ALA A 363 -6.32 16.91 5.99
C ALA A 363 -6.50 15.64 6.83
N THR A 364 -5.76 14.58 6.50
CA THR A 364 -5.85 13.29 7.19
C THR A 364 -4.57 13.03 7.98
N PRO A 365 -4.61 12.62 9.26
CA PRO A 365 -3.41 12.22 9.99
C PRO A 365 -2.57 11.21 9.20
N VAL A 366 -1.27 11.43 9.09
CA VAL A 366 -0.38 10.63 8.22
C VAL A 366 -0.51 9.13 8.50
N ASP A 367 -0.47 8.73 9.77
CA ASP A 367 -0.59 7.35 10.26
C ASP A 367 -1.94 6.68 9.93
N THR A 368 -2.98 7.47 9.71
CA THR A 368 -4.28 6.99 9.23
C THR A 368 -4.31 6.92 7.71
N PHE A 369 -3.76 7.93 7.03
CA PHE A 369 -3.79 8.04 5.58
C PHE A 369 -2.98 6.92 4.89
N VAL A 370 -1.81 6.58 5.43
CA VAL A 370 -0.94 5.53 4.88
C VAL A 370 -1.57 4.13 4.89
N LYS A 371 -2.58 3.88 5.74
CA LYS A 371 -3.31 2.59 5.80
C LYS A 371 -4.10 2.29 4.52
N ARG A 372 -4.31 3.28 3.65
CA ARG A 372 -5.01 3.12 2.36
C ARG A 372 -4.17 2.38 1.32
N THR A 373 -2.88 2.17 1.56
CA THR A 373 -1.98 1.54 0.61
C THR A 373 -1.03 0.55 1.29
N LEU A 374 -0.59 -0.45 0.53
CA LEU A 374 0.43 -1.41 0.95
C LEU A 374 1.85 -1.00 0.54
N ASN A 375 1.99 0.08 -0.23
CA ASN A 375 3.27 0.58 -0.70
C ASN A 375 3.25 2.11 -0.87
N TYR A 376 4.07 2.78 -0.07
CA TYR A 376 4.24 4.22 -0.12
C TYR A 376 5.71 4.62 0.14
N ALA A 377 6.05 5.81 -0.30
CA ALA A 377 7.32 6.46 -0.03
C ALA A 377 7.10 7.93 0.38
N PHE A 378 8.05 8.46 1.14
CA PHE A 378 8.13 9.88 1.46
C PHE A 378 9.39 10.46 0.83
N LEU A 379 9.22 11.50 0.02
CA LEU A 379 10.31 12.28 -0.55
C LEU A 379 10.51 13.56 0.24
N ARG A 380 11.75 13.91 0.56
CA ARG A 380 12.12 15.12 1.31
C ARG A 380 13.10 15.95 0.51
N HIS A 381 12.80 17.23 0.37
CA HIS A 381 13.74 18.19 -0.22
C HIS A 381 14.97 18.35 0.68
N GLU A 382 16.16 18.37 0.09
CA GLU A 382 17.43 18.45 0.85
C GLU A 382 17.59 19.76 1.64
N GLU A 383 17.01 20.86 1.14
CA GLU A 383 16.98 22.14 1.83
C GLU A 383 15.75 22.28 2.77
N PRO A 384 15.95 22.45 4.09
CA PRO A 384 14.84 22.55 5.05
C PRO A 384 13.93 23.76 4.83
N THR A 385 14.46 24.88 4.32
CA THR A 385 13.69 26.10 4.05
C THR A 385 12.68 25.90 2.92
N VAL A 386 13.06 25.14 1.89
CA VAL A 386 12.16 24.75 0.78
C VAL A 386 11.07 23.82 1.30
N ALA A 387 11.43 22.80 2.09
CA ALA A 387 10.45 21.90 2.72
C ALA A 387 9.45 22.67 3.63
N ALA A 388 9.94 23.58 4.46
CA ALA A 388 9.12 24.41 5.33
C ALA A 388 8.15 25.30 4.53
N ARG A 389 8.59 25.86 3.40
CA ARG A 389 7.72 26.66 2.52
C ARG A 389 6.61 25.80 1.89
N MET A 390 6.96 24.61 1.36
CA MET A 390 5.96 23.68 0.82
C MET A 390 4.93 23.26 1.90
N ALA A 391 5.41 22.98 3.11
CA ALA A 391 4.55 22.64 4.25
C ALA A 391 3.59 23.77 4.62
N SER A 392 4.08 25.01 4.65
CA SER A 392 3.30 26.20 4.95
C SER A 392 2.19 26.42 3.93
N VAL A 393 2.49 26.24 2.64
CA VAL A 393 1.50 26.33 1.56
C VAL A 393 0.43 25.26 1.73
N ALA A 394 0.82 24.00 1.88
CA ALA A 394 -0.11 22.88 2.08
C ALA A 394 -1.00 23.09 3.32
N SER A 395 -0.43 23.58 4.43
CA SER A 395 -1.21 23.89 5.64
C SER A 395 -2.21 25.02 5.42
N SER A 396 -1.87 26.03 4.62
CA SER A 396 -2.71 27.23 4.42
C SER A 396 -3.96 26.97 3.59
N ILE A 397 -3.97 25.89 2.80
CA ILE A 397 -5.05 25.54 1.88
C ILE A 397 -5.98 24.46 2.44
N VAL A 398 -5.70 23.90 3.62
CA VAL A 398 -6.59 22.94 4.29
C VAL A 398 -7.98 23.55 4.46
N GLY A 399 -9.01 22.81 4.04
CA GLY A 399 -10.40 23.25 4.08
C GLY A 399 -10.80 24.29 3.02
N SER A 400 -9.86 24.74 2.18
CA SER A 400 -10.17 25.62 1.05
C SER A 400 -11.03 24.86 0.02
N PRO A 401 -11.93 25.57 -0.71
CA PRO A 401 -12.69 24.94 -1.78
C PRO A 401 -11.77 24.28 -2.80
N SER A 402 -12.17 23.14 -3.34
CA SER A 402 -11.36 22.40 -4.30
C SER A 402 -12.19 21.77 -5.41
N GLN A 403 -11.56 21.60 -6.56
CA GLN A 403 -12.14 20.91 -7.70
C GLN A 403 -11.08 20.04 -8.36
N PHE A 404 -11.40 18.75 -8.55
CA PHE A 404 -10.56 17.87 -9.34
C PHE A 404 -10.59 18.28 -10.82
N ASP A 405 -9.42 18.45 -11.41
CA ASP A 405 -9.25 18.85 -12.79
C ASP A 405 -9.22 17.64 -13.70
N LEU A 406 -10.36 17.36 -14.31
CA LEU A 406 -10.53 16.31 -15.32
C LEU A 406 -9.65 16.48 -16.57
N ASN A 407 -8.97 17.62 -16.75
CA ASN A 407 -8.07 17.89 -17.88
C ASN A 407 -6.59 18.01 -17.49
N PHE A 408 -6.25 17.71 -16.23
CA PHE A 408 -4.87 17.65 -15.74
C PHE A 408 -4.01 18.89 -16.10
N ARG A 409 -4.59 20.10 -16.04
CA ARG A 409 -3.96 21.32 -16.53
C ARG A 409 -3.08 21.99 -15.48
N ILE A 410 -1.77 22.04 -15.75
CA ILE A 410 -0.79 22.72 -14.89
C ILE A 410 -0.82 24.24 -15.03
N ASP A 411 -1.18 24.78 -16.20
CA ASP A 411 -1.24 26.23 -16.41
C ASP A 411 -2.25 26.93 -15.47
N ARG A 412 -3.26 26.22 -14.96
CA ARG A 412 -4.19 26.73 -13.94
C ARG A 412 -3.50 26.91 -12.59
N VAL A 413 -2.63 25.97 -12.23
CA VAL A 413 -1.82 26.03 -11.01
C VAL A 413 -0.83 27.18 -11.10
N ASP A 414 -0.19 27.38 -12.25
CA ASP A 414 0.77 28.49 -12.45
C ASP A 414 0.14 29.88 -12.26
N ARG A 415 -1.14 30.04 -12.59
CA ARG A 415 -1.88 31.30 -12.36
C ARG A 415 -2.09 31.63 -10.89
N LEU A 416 -1.89 30.69 -9.98
CA LEU A 416 -2.01 30.89 -8.53
C LEU A 416 -0.71 31.40 -7.90
N ARG A 417 0.40 31.42 -8.65
CA ARG A 417 1.71 31.83 -8.14
C ARG A 417 1.67 33.22 -7.50
N GLY A 418 2.19 33.30 -6.28
CA GLY A 418 2.31 34.55 -5.52
C GLY A 418 0.96 35.12 -5.04
N LYS A 419 -0.15 34.40 -5.20
CA LYS A 419 -1.47 34.83 -4.70
C LYS A 419 -1.74 34.25 -3.31
N PRO A 420 -2.51 34.94 -2.45
CA PRO A 420 -2.96 34.38 -1.18
C PRO A 420 -3.90 33.18 -1.41
N LEU A 421 -3.48 31.96 -1.09
CA LEU A 421 -4.23 30.74 -1.44
C LEU A 421 -5.38 30.40 -0.48
N ALA A 422 -5.34 30.91 0.76
CA ALA A 422 -6.35 30.61 1.76
C ALA A 422 -7.75 31.03 1.29
N GLY A 423 -8.69 30.07 1.26
CA GLY A 423 -10.07 30.30 0.81
C GLY A 423 -10.25 30.40 -0.70
N GLN A 424 -9.17 30.36 -1.50
CA GLN A 424 -9.29 30.27 -2.95
C GLN A 424 -9.73 28.86 -3.37
N THR A 425 -10.50 28.78 -4.45
CA THR A 425 -10.80 27.50 -5.08
C THR A 425 -9.56 26.94 -5.75
N ILE A 426 -9.11 25.78 -5.27
CA ILE A 426 -7.96 25.07 -5.81
C ILE A 426 -8.45 24.06 -6.85
N THR A 427 -8.32 24.40 -8.14
CA THR A 427 -8.66 23.52 -9.26
C THR A 427 -7.41 22.88 -9.82
N THR A 428 -7.18 21.60 -9.50
CA THR A 428 -5.97 20.86 -9.89
C THR A 428 -6.20 19.35 -9.77
N TYR A 429 -5.14 18.54 -9.78
CA TYR A 429 -5.15 17.10 -9.50
C TYR A 429 -4.03 16.79 -8.49
N CYS A 430 -3.92 15.55 -8.01
CA CYS A 430 -3.00 15.20 -6.92
C CYS A 430 -1.55 15.64 -7.16
N ALA A 431 -0.95 15.38 -8.32
CA ALA A 431 0.41 15.82 -8.62
C ALA A 431 0.50 17.33 -8.92
N GLY A 432 -0.59 17.95 -9.42
CA GLY A 432 -0.67 19.40 -9.54
C GLY A 432 -0.71 20.13 -8.19
N LEU A 433 -1.21 19.51 -7.12
CA LEU A 433 -1.10 20.02 -5.74
C LEU A 433 0.37 20.05 -5.25
N LEU A 434 1.18 19.07 -5.63
CA LEU A 434 2.62 19.11 -5.34
C LEU A 434 3.27 20.32 -6.04
N TRP A 435 2.92 20.56 -7.31
CA TRP A 435 3.42 21.73 -8.05
C TRP A 435 2.94 23.05 -7.42
N LEU A 436 1.68 23.13 -6.99
CA LEU A 436 1.16 24.30 -6.26
C LEU A 436 2.03 24.65 -5.05
N CYS A 437 2.48 23.65 -4.28
CA CYS A 437 3.34 23.86 -3.13
C CYS A 437 4.79 24.19 -3.54
N ALA A 438 5.32 23.52 -4.56
CA ALA A 438 6.69 23.72 -5.04
C ALA A 438 6.93 25.09 -5.66
N GLN A 439 6.00 25.60 -6.48
CA GLN A 439 6.19 26.88 -7.18
C GLN A 439 6.36 28.07 -6.23
N GLU A 440 5.77 27.98 -5.04
CA GLU A 440 5.83 28.99 -3.98
C GLU A 440 7.18 29.05 -3.26
N THR A 441 8.10 28.15 -3.61
CA THR A 441 9.48 28.14 -3.10
C THR A 441 10.41 29.03 -3.93
N GLY A 442 9.96 29.47 -5.12
CA GLY A 442 10.79 30.21 -6.09
C GLY A 442 11.82 29.35 -6.83
N ARG A 443 11.90 28.05 -6.54
CA ARG A 443 12.78 27.10 -7.22
C ARG A 443 12.19 26.69 -8.58
N PRO A 444 13.04 26.36 -9.58
CA PRO A 444 12.56 25.98 -10.90
C PRO A 444 11.84 24.63 -10.87
N ARG A 445 10.84 24.44 -11.74
CA ARG A 445 10.07 23.20 -11.84
C ARG A 445 10.93 21.96 -12.03
N SER A 446 12.02 22.06 -12.79
CA SER A 446 12.96 20.98 -13.06
C SER A 446 13.66 20.44 -11.81
N GLU A 447 13.70 21.17 -10.70
CA GLU A 447 14.20 20.64 -9.43
C GLU A 447 13.24 19.65 -8.78
N PHE A 448 11.94 19.70 -9.10
CA PHE A 448 10.92 18.79 -8.53
C PHE A 448 10.43 17.77 -9.54
N PHE A 449 10.24 18.18 -10.79
CA PHE A 449 9.75 17.38 -11.91
C PHE A 449 10.75 17.49 -13.08
N PRO A 450 11.90 16.79 -13.01
CA PRO A 450 12.97 16.91 -14.00
C PRO A 450 12.71 16.18 -15.32
N ILE A 451 11.67 15.34 -15.38
CA ILE A 451 11.29 14.58 -16.56
C ILE A 451 10.01 15.22 -17.13
N PRO A 452 10.06 15.80 -18.34
CA PRO A 452 8.84 16.17 -19.06
C PRO A 452 8.06 14.91 -19.41
N GLU A 453 6.77 14.87 -19.09
CA GLU A 453 5.89 13.74 -19.38
C GLU A 453 4.84 14.13 -20.42
N LYS A 454 4.42 13.16 -21.22
CA LYS A 454 3.33 13.32 -22.19
C LYS A 454 2.24 12.30 -21.90
N SER A 455 1.07 12.51 -22.50
CA SER A 455 0.04 11.47 -22.61
C SER A 455 0.64 10.19 -23.17
N ALA A 456 0.16 9.04 -22.69
CA ALA A 456 0.48 7.76 -23.29
C ALA A 456 0.15 7.76 -24.79
N GLY A 457 0.99 7.09 -25.59
CA GLY A 457 0.84 7.03 -27.05
C GLY A 457 -0.40 6.25 -27.52
N GLY A 458 -0.47 5.95 -28.81
CA GLY A 458 -1.60 5.22 -29.40
C GLY A 458 -2.90 6.05 -29.40
N ARG A 459 -4.04 5.38 -29.16
CA ARG A 459 -5.38 5.99 -29.17
C ARG A 459 -5.79 6.63 -27.85
N THR A 460 -4.92 6.66 -26.84
CA THR A 460 -5.27 7.11 -25.49
C THR A 460 -5.83 8.54 -25.49
N SER A 461 -5.14 9.50 -26.10
CA SER A 461 -5.60 10.89 -26.17
C SER A 461 -6.94 11.04 -26.89
N GLU A 462 -7.15 10.31 -27.99
CA GLU A 462 -8.42 10.33 -28.74
C GLU A 462 -9.58 9.76 -27.91
N ASN A 463 -9.34 8.65 -27.21
CA ASN A 463 -10.33 8.01 -26.36
C ASN A 463 -10.68 8.86 -25.14
N LEU A 464 -9.70 9.51 -24.51
CA LEU A 464 -9.94 10.46 -23.42
C LEU A 464 -10.74 11.68 -23.90
N ALA A 465 -10.47 12.19 -25.10
CA ALA A 465 -11.21 13.31 -25.66
C ALA A 465 -12.72 13.02 -25.82
N LYS A 466 -13.11 11.77 -26.13
CA LYS A 466 -14.52 11.35 -26.17
C LYS A 466 -15.25 11.50 -24.82
N LEU A 467 -14.50 11.39 -23.73
CA LEU A 467 -14.97 11.58 -22.36
C LEU A 467 -14.97 13.06 -21.93
N GLY A 468 -14.42 13.96 -22.75
CA GLY A 468 -14.17 15.35 -22.37
C GLY A 468 -12.97 15.52 -21.44
N ILE A 469 -12.05 14.55 -21.46
CA ILE A 469 -10.79 14.53 -20.71
C ILE A 469 -9.65 14.83 -21.70
N SER A 470 -8.66 15.57 -21.25
CA SER A 470 -7.41 15.79 -21.97
C SER A 470 -6.24 15.75 -21.00
N ILE A 471 -5.05 15.45 -21.50
CA ILE A 471 -3.81 15.54 -20.74
C ILE A 471 -3.04 16.71 -21.33
N GLY A 472 -2.76 17.73 -20.52
CA GLY A 472 -2.02 18.91 -20.97
C GLY A 472 -0.56 18.58 -21.32
N ASP A 473 0.06 19.40 -22.19
CA ASP A 473 1.45 19.24 -22.65
C ASP A 473 2.49 19.31 -21.51
N ASP A 474 2.08 19.86 -20.36
CA ASP A 474 2.87 20.06 -19.16
C ASP A 474 2.45 19.11 -18.02
N PHE A 475 1.95 17.92 -18.34
CA PHE A 475 1.53 16.95 -17.34
C PHE A 475 2.65 16.58 -16.36
N VAL A 476 2.28 16.33 -15.10
CA VAL A 476 3.18 15.71 -14.10
C VAL A 476 2.48 14.51 -13.49
N SER A 477 3.13 13.35 -13.49
CA SER A 477 2.58 12.18 -12.81
C SER A 477 2.91 12.18 -11.31
N PRO A 478 2.17 11.40 -10.52
CA PRO A 478 2.58 10.96 -9.18
C PRO A 478 3.98 10.33 -9.12
N THR A 479 4.48 9.76 -10.23
CA THR A 479 5.80 9.11 -10.29
C THR A 479 6.92 10.10 -10.61
N GLY A 480 6.64 11.17 -11.36
CA GLY A 480 7.61 12.18 -11.78
C GLY A 480 8.54 12.72 -10.67
N PRO A 481 8.04 13.05 -9.46
CA PRO A 481 8.87 13.53 -8.35
C PRO A 481 10.01 12.59 -7.93
N LEU A 482 9.86 11.28 -8.17
CA LEU A 482 10.86 10.28 -7.83
C LEU A 482 12.22 10.56 -8.47
N PHE A 483 12.22 11.17 -9.66
CA PHE A 483 13.43 11.45 -10.43
C PHE A 483 14.16 12.73 -10.01
N SER A 484 13.59 13.52 -9.09
CA SER A 484 14.23 14.76 -8.62
C SER A 484 15.59 14.48 -7.97
N PRO A 485 16.66 15.18 -8.39
CA PRO A 485 17.97 15.06 -7.74
C PRO A 485 17.99 15.72 -6.35
N ARG A 486 17.11 16.70 -6.12
CA ARG A 486 16.98 17.48 -4.88
C ARG A 486 16.12 16.80 -3.82
N MET A 487 15.40 15.73 -4.18
CA MET A 487 14.55 14.97 -3.29
C MET A 487 15.24 13.67 -2.83
N THR A 488 15.29 13.47 -1.52
CA THR A 488 15.78 12.25 -0.86
C THR A 488 14.61 11.37 -0.47
N VAL A 489 14.76 10.04 -0.52
CA VAL A 489 13.75 9.12 0.03
C VAL A 489 13.92 9.13 1.55
N ALA A 490 13.04 9.84 2.25
CA ALA A 490 13.06 9.95 3.70
C ALA A 490 12.54 8.67 4.38
N ALA A 491 11.57 8.01 3.75
CA ALA A 491 11.03 6.74 4.16
C ALA A 491 10.45 5.99 2.96
N TRP A 492 10.52 4.66 2.99
CA TRP A 492 9.80 3.80 2.06
C TRP A 492 9.35 2.57 2.83
N ARG A 493 8.04 2.33 2.82
CA ARG A 493 7.44 1.15 3.42
C ARG A 493 8.00 -0.15 2.84
N THR A 494 8.11 -1.17 3.68
CA THR A 494 8.33 -2.54 3.20
C THR A 494 7.12 -3.01 2.39
N PRO A 495 7.27 -3.33 1.08
CA PRO A 495 6.13 -3.70 0.25
C PRO A 495 5.41 -4.94 0.77
N MET A 496 4.08 -4.93 0.73
CA MET A 496 3.25 -6.08 1.07
C MET A 496 2.34 -6.48 -0.08
N TYR A 497 2.13 -7.78 -0.23
CA TYR A 497 1.29 -8.36 -1.27
C TYR A 497 -0.10 -8.65 -0.74
N LEU A 498 -1.11 -8.33 -1.57
CA LEU A 498 -2.50 -8.71 -1.36
C LEU A 498 -3.05 -9.19 -2.71
N PRO A 499 -3.52 -10.43 -2.84
CA PRO A 499 -3.97 -11.00 -4.12
C PRO A 499 -5.07 -10.19 -4.80
N GLN A 500 -5.99 -9.63 -4.00
CA GLN A 500 -7.06 -8.76 -4.49
C GLN A 500 -6.50 -7.57 -5.29
N ARG A 501 -5.41 -6.94 -4.81
CA ARG A 501 -4.78 -5.81 -5.49
C ARG A 501 -4.05 -6.19 -6.77
N GLU A 502 -3.53 -7.42 -6.85
CA GLU A 502 -2.96 -7.94 -8.11
C GLU A 502 -4.06 -8.13 -9.16
N ILE A 503 -5.22 -8.65 -8.76
CA ILE A 503 -6.39 -8.78 -9.65
C ILE A 503 -6.82 -7.40 -10.13
N GLU A 504 -7.02 -6.46 -9.21
CA GLU A 504 -7.43 -5.08 -9.51
C GLU A 504 -6.46 -4.42 -10.49
N GLN A 505 -5.15 -4.43 -10.19
CA GLN A 505 -4.15 -3.81 -11.05
C GLN A 505 -4.11 -4.46 -12.44
N ALA A 506 -4.18 -5.79 -12.55
CA ALA A 506 -4.16 -6.46 -13.84
C ALA A 506 -5.39 -6.17 -14.70
N VAL A 507 -6.55 -5.96 -14.07
CA VAL A 507 -7.79 -5.53 -14.74
C VAL A 507 -7.67 -4.07 -15.20
N PHE A 508 -7.16 -3.17 -14.35
CA PHE A 508 -6.89 -1.78 -14.72
C PHE A 508 -5.84 -1.67 -15.84
N ASP A 509 -4.78 -2.47 -15.81
CA ASP A 509 -3.73 -2.51 -16.84
C ASP A 509 -4.30 -2.98 -18.18
N HIS A 510 -5.22 -3.95 -18.16
CA HIS A 510 -5.93 -4.40 -19.36
C HIS A 510 -6.79 -3.29 -19.97
N PHE A 511 -7.55 -2.56 -19.15
CA PHE A 511 -8.32 -1.41 -19.62
C PHE A 511 -7.43 -0.35 -20.28
N ALA A 512 -6.33 0.04 -19.63
CA ALA A 512 -5.45 1.07 -20.15
C ALA A 512 -4.68 0.63 -21.41
N ARG A 513 -4.37 -0.66 -21.55
CA ARG A 513 -3.88 -1.24 -22.81
C ARG A 513 -4.94 -1.15 -23.91
N GLY A 514 -6.19 -1.52 -23.59
CA GLY A 514 -7.33 -1.36 -24.49
C GLY A 514 -7.54 0.08 -24.95
N LEU A 515 -7.40 1.07 -24.06
CA LEU A 515 -7.46 2.49 -24.42
C LEU A 515 -6.39 2.93 -25.42
N ARG A 516 -5.23 2.27 -25.41
CA ARG A 516 -4.11 2.56 -26.30
C ARG A 516 -4.30 1.93 -27.68
N GLU A 517 -4.82 0.71 -27.71
CA GLU A 517 -4.84 -0.16 -28.88
C GLU A 517 -6.18 -0.13 -29.62
N GLN A 518 -7.28 0.15 -28.91
CA GLN A 518 -8.65 -0.04 -29.40
C GLN A 518 -9.48 1.24 -29.25
N GLU A 519 -10.63 1.26 -29.93
CA GLU A 519 -11.58 2.36 -29.80
C GLU A 519 -12.40 2.21 -28.52
N LEU A 520 -12.44 3.23 -27.68
CA LEU A 520 -13.31 3.23 -26.51
C LEU A 520 -14.78 3.42 -26.96
N SER A 521 -15.61 2.43 -26.66
CA SER A 521 -17.05 2.43 -26.88
C SER A 521 -17.80 1.94 -25.63
N PRO A 522 -17.98 2.80 -24.60
CA PRO A 522 -18.60 2.40 -23.34
C PRO A 522 -20.06 1.97 -23.52
N SER A 523 -20.42 0.81 -23.00
CA SER A 523 -21.81 0.35 -22.89
C SER A 523 -22.41 0.81 -21.56
N LEU A 524 -23.16 1.91 -21.60
CA LEU A 524 -23.82 2.49 -20.43
C LEU A 524 -25.03 1.66 -20.00
N ASP A 525 -25.19 1.46 -18.70
CA ASP A 525 -26.46 0.95 -18.15
C ASP A 525 -27.54 2.03 -18.10
N GLN A 526 -28.75 1.66 -17.65
CA GLN A 526 -29.88 2.59 -17.57
C GLN A 526 -29.62 3.77 -16.63
N TYR A 527 -28.95 3.53 -15.51
CA TYR A 527 -28.66 4.57 -14.50
C TYR A 527 -27.59 5.54 -14.98
N GLN A 528 -26.50 5.02 -15.56
CA GLN A 528 -25.43 5.80 -16.20
C GLN A 528 -25.98 6.62 -17.38
N SER A 529 -26.84 6.03 -18.21
CA SER A 529 -27.50 6.73 -19.32
C SER A 529 -28.40 7.86 -18.81
N LEU A 530 -29.20 7.62 -17.76
CA LEU A 530 -30.04 8.63 -17.13
C LEU A 530 -29.18 9.78 -16.56
N ARG A 531 -28.10 9.47 -15.85
CA ARG A 531 -27.17 10.47 -15.29
C ARG A 531 -26.57 11.35 -16.37
N LEU A 532 -26.13 10.77 -17.49
CA LEU A 532 -25.59 11.50 -18.62
C LEU A 532 -26.64 12.45 -19.22
N LYS A 533 -27.86 11.97 -19.45
CA LYS A 533 -28.97 12.79 -19.97
C LYS A 533 -29.33 13.95 -19.02
N LEU A 534 -29.32 13.70 -17.71
CA LEU A 534 -29.53 14.74 -16.70
C LEU A 534 -28.41 15.78 -16.72
N ALA A 535 -27.15 15.35 -16.84
CA ALA A 535 -26.00 16.25 -16.96
C ALA A 535 -26.05 17.08 -18.26
N GLU A 536 -26.55 16.51 -19.36
CA GLU A 536 -26.76 17.24 -20.62
C GLU A 536 -27.88 18.28 -20.48
N ALA A 537 -29.00 17.91 -19.87
CA ALA A 537 -30.11 18.83 -19.59
C ALA A 537 -29.70 19.97 -18.64
N ALA A 538 -28.78 19.71 -17.72
CA ALA A 538 -28.26 20.70 -16.78
C ALA A 538 -27.50 21.85 -17.47
N LYS A 539 -26.97 21.65 -18.69
CA LYS A 539 -26.28 22.72 -19.45
C LYS A 539 -27.17 23.94 -19.70
N SER A 540 -28.48 23.74 -19.77
CA SER A 540 -29.48 24.79 -20.00
C SER A 540 -30.36 25.07 -18.77
N ASN A 541 -30.02 24.51 -17.60
CA ASN A 541 -30.81 24.64 -16.38
C ASN A 541 -29.93 24.72 -15.13
N ASP A 542 -29.72 25.94 -14.63
CA ASP A 542 -28.86 26.23 -13.47
C ASP A 542 -29.32 25.53 -12.19
N LEU A 543 -30.64 25.43 -11.94
CA LEU A 543 -31.15 24.76 -10.75
C LEU A 543 -30.83 23.27 -10.79
N LEU A 544 -30.98 22.64 -11.96
CA LEU A 544 -30.61 21.24 -12.16
C LEU A 544 -29.09 21.04 -12.03
N ALA A 545 -28.28 21.93 -12.58
CA ALA A 545 -26.83 21.88 -12.46
C ALA A 545 -26.37 21.92 -11.00
N LYS A 546 -26.90 22.86 -10.20
CA LYS A 546 -26.61 22.96 -8.75
C LYS A 546 -27.06 21.74 -7.98
N ALA A 547 -28.27 21.24 -8.28
CA ALA A 547 -28.79 20.03 -7.64
C ALA A 547 -27.91 18.81 -7.93
N LEU A 548 -27.49 18.62 -9.18
CA LEU A 548 -26.61 17.52 -9.58
C LEU A 548 -25.21 17.67 -8.98
N ALA A 549 -24.62 18.86 -9.00
CA ALA A 549 -23.31 19.11 -8.40
C ALA A 549 -23.31 18.77 -6.90
N LYS A 550 -24.32 19.25 -6.17
CA LYS A 550 -24.52 18.93 -4.76
C LYS A 550 -24.76 17.44 -4.51
N ALA A 551 -25.58 16.79 -5.33
CA ALA A 551 -25.91 15.36 -5.15
C ALA A 551 -24.69 14.44 -5.39
N ASN A 552 -23.72 14.88 -6.18
CA ASN A 552 -22.50 14.12 -6.47
C ASN A 552 -21.28 14.59 -5.66
N ASP A 553 -21.46 15.55 -4.74
CA ASP A 553 -20.38 16.17 -3.96
C ASP A 553 -19.22 16.70 -4.82
N VAL A 554 -19.57 17.46 -5.86
CA VAL A 554 -18.64 18.10 -6.79
C VAL A 554 -18.89 19.60 -6.90
N SER A 555 -17.90 20.34 -7.38
CA SER A 555 -18.01 21.78 -7.66
C SER A 555 -19.13 22.09 -8.67
N GLU A 556 -19.89 23.16 -8.44
CA GLU A 556 -20.90 23.68 -9.39
C GLU A 556 -20.29 24.12 -10.73
N GLU A 557 -18.99 24.46 -10.74
CA GLU A 557 -18.24 24.85 -11.94
C GLU A 557 -17.68 23.64 -12.71
N MET A 558 -17.90 22.42 -12.23
CA MET A 558 -17.46 21.21 -12.91
C MET A 558 -18.24 21.00 -14.22
N ASN A 559 -17.55 20.56 -15.26
CA ASN A 559 -18.21 20.12 -16.49
C ASN A 559 -18.97 18.81 -16.21
N LEU A 560 -20.24 18.93 -15.82
CA LEU A 560 -21.08 17.81 -15.37
C LEU A 560 -21.23 16.72 -16.44
N VAL A 561 -21.19 17.05 -17.73
CA VAL A 561 -21.25 16.05 -18.81
C VAL A 561 -19.97 15.24 -18.88
N SER A 562 -18.80 15.89 -18.81
CA SER A 562 -17.52 15.18 -18.82
C SER A 562 -17.36 14.37 -17.53
N ALA A 563 -17.79 14.91 -16.40
CA ALA A 563 -17.84 14.21 -15.13
C ALA A 563 -18.76 12.98 -15.18
N ALA A 564 -19.96 13.09 -15.77
CA ALA A 564 -20.88 11.96 -15.93
C ALA A 564 -20.31 10.86 -16.84
N LYS A 565 -19.66 11.23 -17.95
CA LYS A 565 -18.98 10.28 -18.85
C LYS A 565 -17.81 9.58 -18.15
N ALA A 566 -16.96 10.34 -17.46
CA ALA A 566 -15.84 9.81 -16.70
C ALA A 566 -16.31 8.89 -15.57
N ALA A 567 -17.34 9.31 -14.82
CA ALA A 567 -17.93 8.52 -13.75
C ALA A 567 -18.48 7.19 -14.26
N ALA A 568 -19.16 7.15 -15.41
CA ALA A 568 -19.65 5.91 -15.98
C ALA A 568 -18.51 4.93 -16.34
N VAL A 569 -17.41 5.44 -16.91
CA VAL A 569 -16.23 4.62 -17.20
C VAL A 569 -15.60 4.10 -15.92
N VAL A 570 -15.37 4.97 -14.93
CA VAL A 570 -14.76 4.61 -13.65
C VAL A 570 -15.63 3.59 -12.90
N GLU A 571 -16.94 3.78 -12.84
CA GLU A 571 -17.85 2.84 -12.17
C GLU A 571 -17.84 1.45 -12.80
N THR A 572 -17.90 1.37 -14.13
CA THR A 572 -17.84 0.06 -14.82
C THR A 572 -16.47 -0.59 -14.66
N LEU A 573 -15.40 0.20 -14.60
CA LEU A 573 -14.05 -0.29 -14.37
C LEU A 573 -13.88 -0.80 -12.93
N ASP A 574 -14.37 -0.04 -11.95
CA ASP A 574 -14.39 -0.40 -10.53
C ASP A 574 -15.27 -1.65 -10.29
N GLU A 575 -16.43 -1.73 -10.93
CA GLU A 575 -17.31 -2.92 -10.88
C GLU A 575 -16.57 -4.17 -11.36
N ALA A 576 -15.84 -4.09 -12.47
CA ALA A 576 -15.07 -5.22 -13.00
C ALA A 576 -13.87 -5.57 -12.11
N ALA A 577 -13.08 -4.57 -11.70
CA ALA A 577 -11.86 -4.78 -10.91
C ALA A 577 -12.17 -5.25 -9.49
N TYR A 578 -12.98 -4.50 -8.74
CA TYR A 578 -13.35 -4.83 -7.36
C TYR A 578 -14.35 -5.99 -7.30
N GLY A 579 -15.21 -6.15 -8.31
CA GLY A 579 -16.09 -7.31 -8.42
C GLY A 579 -15.30 -8.61 -8.58
N ALA A 580 -14.28 -8.61 -9.45
CA ALA A 580 -13.38 -9.76 -9.59
C ALA A 580 -12.56 -10.03 -8.33
N SER A 581 -12.01 -9.00 -7.68
CA SER A 581 -11.20 -9.18 -6.47
C SER A 581 -12.03 -9.62 -5.25
N ALA A 582 -13.27 -9.13 -5.12
CA ALA A 582 -14.22 -9.59 -4.10
C ALA A 582 -14.65 -11.05 -4.35
N ALA A 583 -14.94 -11.42 -5.60
CA ALA A 583 -15.29 -12.79 -5.97
C ALA A 583 -14.13 -13.77 -5.71
N TYR A 584 -12.88 -13.34 -5.94
CA TYR A 584 -11.70 -14.08 -5.52
C TYR A 584 -11.69 -14.34 -4.01
N GLY A 585 -11.92 -13.31 -3.18
CA GLY A 585 -11.93 -13.46 -1.73
C GLY A 585 -12.98 -14.47 -1.27
N GLN A 586 -14.20 -14.35 -1.80
CA GLN A 586 -15.29 -15.27 -1.51
C GLN A 586 -14.96 -16.72 -1.92
N ALA A 587 -14.35 -16.92 -3.09
CA ALA A 587 -13.98 -18.25 -3.58
C ALA A 587 -12.83 -18.87 -2.79
N PHE A 588 -11.79 -18.10 -2.49
CA PHE A 588 -10.67 -18.56 -1.67
C PHE A 588 -11.16 -19.01 -0.29
N ASP A 589 -11.94 -18.16 0.38
CA ASP A 589 -12.53 -18.49 1.68
C ASP A 589 -13.45 -19.71 1.59
N ALA A 590 -14.30 -19.80 0.55
CA ALA A 590 -15.21 -20.94 0.32
C ALA A 590 -14.47 -22.29 0.19
N ILE A 591 -13.27 -22.31 -0.38
CA ILE A 591 -12.47 -23.52 -0.57
C ILE A 591 -11.65 -23.87 0.67
N VAL A 592 -11.02 -22.86 1.30
CA VAL A 592 -10.05 -23.09 2.39
C VAL A 592 -10.73 -23.31 3.74
N VAL A 593 -11.82 -22.59 4.04
CA VAL A 593 -12.48 -22.67 5.35
C VAL A 593 -13.58 -23.74 5.34
N GLU A 594 -13.48 -24.71 6.26
CA GLU A 594 -14.47 -25.77 6.43
C GLU A 594 -15.81 -25.23 6.97
N ASP A 595 -16.89 -26.00 6.84
CA ASP A 595 -18.23 -25.55 7.24
C ASP A 595 -18.38 -25.48 8.77
N ASP A 596 -17.72 -26.39 9.50
CA ASP A 596 -17.72 -26.44 10.97
C ASP A 596 -16.99 -25.24 11.61
N ASP A 597 -16.13 -24.57 10.83
CA ASP A 597 -15.36 -23.41 11.25
C ASP A 597 -16.06 -22.07 11.04
N ARG A 598 -17.27 -22.08 10.46
CA ARG A 598 -18.01 -20.86 10.15
C ARG A 598 -19.08 -20.58 11.21
N PRO A 599 -19.12 -19.37 11.80
CA PRO A 599 -20.26 -18.96 12.63
C PRO A 599 -21.55 -18.95 11.80
N GLN A 600 -22.71 -18.91 12.46
CA GLN A 600 -24.04 -19.05 11.84
C GLN A 600 -24.19 -18.24 10.54
N LEU A 601 -24.12 -18.93 9.40
CA LEU A 601 -24.22 -18.33 8.08
C LEU A 601 -25.68 -18.07 7.70
N THR A 602 -25.95 -16.92 7.10
CA THR A 602 -27.24 -16.64 6.46
C THR A 602 -27.49 -17.58 5.26
N PRO A 603 -28.74 -17.80 4.83
CA PRO A 603 -29.03 -18.60 3.63
C PRO A 603 -28.29 -18.08 2.39
N THR A 604 -28.21 -16.76 2.21
CA THR A 604 -27.48 -16.12 1.11
C THR A 604 -25.98 -16.43 1.15
N GLN A 605 -25.36 -16.40 2.34
CA GLN A 605 -23.95 -16.75 2.49
C GLN A 605 -23.70 -18.23 2.18
N ARG A 606 -24.58 -19.13 2.62
CA ARG A 606 -24.50 -20.57 2.28
C ARG A 606 -24.59 -20.81 0.78
N GLN A 607 -25.54 -20.14 0.12
CA GLN A 607 -25.69 -20.23 -1.32
C GLN A 607 -24.44 -19.72 -2.05
N ALA A 608 -23.89 -18.56 -1.64
CA ALA A 608 -22.67 -18.02 -2.24
C ALA A 608 -21.47 -18.98 -2.11
N ILE A 609 -21.32 -19.62 -0.94
CA ILE A 609 -20.27 -20.64 -0.71
C ILE A 609 -20.49 -21.86 -1.62
N SER A 610 -21.73 -22.38 -1.72
CA SER A 610 -22.03 -23.51 -2.61
C SER A 610 -21.68 -23.18 -4.06
N THR A 611 -22.15 -22.04 -4.56
CA THR A 611 -21.87 -21.57 -5.93
C THR A 611 -20.37 -21.45 -6.18
N ALA A 612 -19.60 -20.89 -5.24
CA ALA A 612 -18.16 -20.75 -5.37
C ALA A 612 -17.46 -22.12 -5.42
N ARG A 613 -17.88 -23.07 -4.56
CA ARG A 613 -17.34 -24.44 -4.54
C ARG A 613 -17.69 -25.23 -5.80
N GLU A 614 -18.88 -25.04 -6.35
CA GLU A 614 -19.30 -25.65 -7.62
C GLU A 614 -18.51 -25.08 -8.80
N THR A 615 -18.34 -23.76 -8.83
CA THR A 615 -17.55 -23.06 -9.87
C THR A 615 -16.11 -23.55 -9.90
N HIS A 616 -15.52 -23.80 -8.73
CA HIS A 616 -14.12 -24.22 -8.56
C HIS A 616 -13.99 -25.66 -8.06
N ALA A 617 -14.87 -26.56 -8.50
CA ALA A 617 -14.93 -27.93 -8.00
C ALA A 617 -13.61 -28.70 -8.15
N ASP A 618 -12.89 -28.53 -9.27
CA ASP A 618 -11.56 -29.14 -9.48
C ASP A 618 -10.53 -28.64 -8.47
N LEU A 619 -10.43 -27.31 -8.30
CA LEU A 619 -9.48 -26.71 -7.35
C LEU A 619 -9.80 -27.15 -5.92
N ARG A 620 -11.09 -27.19 -5.55
CA ARG A 620 -11.52 -27.68 -4.25
C ARG A 620 -11.16 -29.15 -4.05
N GLN A 621 -11.42 -30.01 -5.02
CA GLN A 621 -11.11 -31.43 -4.91
C GLN A 621 -9.62 -31.65 -4.72
N ARG A 622 -8.78 -30.98 -5.53
CA ARG A 622 -7.32 -31.06 -5.41
C ARG A 622 -6.80 -30.48 -4.10
N TRP A 623 -7.44 -29.45 -3.56
CA TRP A 623 -7.15 -28.90 -2.23
C TRP A 623 -7.44 -29.94 -1.13
N LEU A 624 -8.62 -30.54 -1.14
CA LEU A 624 -9.01 -31.60 -0.17
C LEU A 624 -8.14 -32.85 -0.27
N ASP A 625 -7.67 -33.18 -1.48
CA ASP A 625 -6.74 -34.29 -1.71
C ASP A 625 -5.28 -33.95 -1.37
N TYR A 626 -5.00 -32.77 -0.80
CA TYR A 626 -3.65 -32.26 -0.52
C TYR A 626 -2.71 -32.25 -1.73
N ARG A 627 -3.28 -32.09 -2.94
CA ARG A 627 -2.56 -31.98 -4.23
C ARG A 627 -2.32 -30.54 -4.67
N LEU A 628 -2.76 -29.58 -3.87
CA LEU A 628 -2.52 -28.15 -4.05
C LEU A 628 -2.00 -27.58 -2.74
N SER A 629 -0.89 -26.86 -2.83
CA SER A 629 -0.48 -25.94 -1.78
C SER A 629 -1.41 -24.71 -1.76
N SER A 630 -1.46 -24.00 -0.63
CA SER A 630 -2.24 -22.76 -0.49
C SER A 630 -1.81 -21.70 -1.52
N ARG A 631 -0.52 -21.67 -1.86
CA ARG A 631 0.05 -20.82 -2.91
C ARG A 631 -0.50 -21.18 -4.30
N GLU A 632 -0.50 -22.45 -4.68
CA GLU A 632 -0.98 -22.87 -6.01
C GLU A 632 -2.48 -22.61 -6.17
N LEU A 633 -3.27 -22.87 -5.12
CA LEU A 633 -4.70 -22.53 -5.10
C LEU A 633 -4.91 -21.03 -5.32
N ARG A 634 -4.20 -20.18 -4.55
CA ARG A 634 -4.23 -18.73 -4.71
C ARG A 634 -3.88 -18.29 -6.13
N GLN A 635 -2.77 -18.77 -6.68
CA GLN A 635 -2.32 -18.41 -8.03
C GLN A 635 -3.31 -18.86 -9.12
N ALA A 636 -3.96 -20.02 -8.94
CA ALA A 636 -5.00 -20.48 -9.85
C ALA A 636 -6.23 -19.55 -9.82
N LEU A 637 -6.72 -19.20 -8.63
CA LEU A 637 -7.86 -18.30 -8.46
C LEU A 637 -7.55 -16.88 -8.94
N VAL A 638 -6.39 -16.31 -8.61
CA VAL A 638 -5.96 -14.99 -9.11
C VAL A 638 -6.01 -14.94 -10.64
N ARG A 639 -5.41 -15.92 -11.32
CA ARG A 639 -5.45 -16.00 -12.79
C ARG A 639 -6.88 -16.08 -13.33
N HIS A 640 -7.73 -16.88 -12.70
CA HIS A 640 -9.13 -17.01 -13.09
C HIS A 640 -9.86 -15.67 -13.01
N TYR A 641 -9.77 -14.98 -11.88
CA TYR A 641 -10.50 -13.74 -11.64
C TYR A 641 -9.93 -12.53 -12.41
N ILE A 642 -8.62 -12.51 -12.69
CA ILE A 642 -8.04 -11.58 -13.68
C ILE A 642 -8.72 -11.78 -15.04
N ALA A 643 -8.73 -13.01 -15.56
CA ALA A 643 -9.31 -13.29 -16.86
C ALA A 643 -10.82 -12.99 -16.91
N GLN A 644 -11.53 -13.20 -15.80
CA GLN A 644 -12.93 -12.81 -15.68
C GLN A 644 -13.11 -11.29 -15.78
N GLY A 645 -12.38 -10.50 -14.99
CA GLY A 645 -12.46 -9.04 -15.02
C GLY A 645 -12.11 -8.47 -16.39
N GLN A 646 -11.07 -9.01 -17.04
CA GLN A 646 -10.68 -8.63 -18.41
C GLN A 646 -11.81 -8.86 -19.43
N ARG A 647 -12.45 -10.04 -19.40
CA ARG A 647 -13.61 -10.34 -20.27
C ARG A 647 -14.78 -9.38 -20.03
N GLN A 648 -15.04 -9.01 -18.77
CA GLN A 648 -16.09 -8.05 -18.44
C GLN A 648 -15.78 -6.67 -19.03
N LEU A 649 -14.53 -6.21 -18.95
CA LEU A 649 -14.11 -4.96 -19.57
C LEU A 649 -14.23 -4.98 -21.09
N ASP A 650 -13.77 -6.04 -21.74
CA ASP A 650 -13.86 -6.17 -23.20
C ASP A 650 -15.31 -6.09 -23.66
N ALA A 651 -16.22 -6.80 -22.96
CA ALA A 651 -17.64 -6.76 -23.26
C ALA A 651 -18.25 -5.34 -23.10
N ARG A 652 -17.78 -4.57 -22.11
CA ARG A 652 -18.36 -3.25 -21.77
C ARG A 652 -17.71 -2.07 -22.48
N PHE A 653 -16.46 -2.17 -22.93
CA PHE A 653 -15.70 -1.03 -23.48
C PHE A 653 -15.19 -1.23 -24.91
N PHE A 654 -14.87 -2.47 -25.31
CA PHE A 654 -14.08 -2.76 -26.51
C PHE A 654 -14.72 -3.79 -27.45
N SER A 655 -16.02 -4.06 -27.27
CA SER A 655 -16.76 -4.99 -28.12
C SER A 655 -16.99 -4.38 -29.53
N ASN A 656 -16.45 -5.04 -30.57
CA ASN A 656 -16.64 -4.67 -31.97
C ASN A 656 -18.13 -4.71 -32.34
N LYS A 657 -18.78 -3.55 -32.36
CA LYS A 657 -20.16 -3.42 -32.88
C LYS A 657 -20.23 -3.52 -34.41
N ASP A 658 -19.09 -3.55 -35.11
CA ASP A 658 -19.03 -3.48 -36.58
C ASP A 658 -18.92 -4.83 -37.31
N LEU A 659 -19.07 -5.98 -36.64
CA LEU A 659 -19.15 -7.29 -37.32
C LEU A 659 -20.59 -7.83 -37.49
N GLY A 660 -21.61 -6.98 -37.26
CA GLY A 660 -23.00 -7.42 -37.07
C GLY A 660 -24.05 -7.01 -38.10
N ASN A 661 -23.72 -6.27 -39.17
CA ASN A 661 -24.69 -5.86 -40.21
C ASN A 661 -24.25 -6.23 -41.64
N GLY A 662 -23.64 -7.41 -41.78
CA GLY A 662 -23.32 -8.03 -43.06
C GLY A 662 -23.81 -9.47 -43.11
N ARG A 663 -25.13 -9.66 -43.04
CA ARG A 663 -25.81 -10.88 -43.53
C ARG A 663 -27.05 -10.49 -44.30
#